data_AF-A0A2T4AWV7-F1
#
_entry.id   AF-A0A2T4AWV7-F1
#
_cell.length_a   1.000
_cell.length_b   1.000
_cell.length_c   1.000
_cell.angle_alpha   90.00
_cell.angle_beta   90.00
_cell.angle_gamma   90.00
#
_symmetry.space_group_name_H-M   'P 1'
#
loop_
_entity.id
_entity.type
_entity.pdbx_description
1 polymer ?
#
loop_
_entity_poly.entity_id
_entity_poly.type
_entity_poly.pdbx_seq_one_letter_code
_entity_poly.pdbx_strand_id
1 'polypeptide(L)'
;MATKDIVQRPQRSRAIAELLQISVNELLLLIQSHALPWLVLDKRKDVIQKIAEARQETEIWRPLMDSQNTASVLSLLMLQESENIEDFVKSSLDEISPHFHALSLADIVQSEPMLTTIELLKAAADADASRKRQVHKALTMMASMSLGSVKETRNKKTDLVGRFLQLHILGLMTRFTDVINDSISIHPQVTEQRRCIRALEEIVRICQSYARIARPQISACLLSAASQDSLREAAISCWAAMLKYFDEEDVEALLEATFFIVKRYWSLLKPAAMTTIKEMLSNLLEKSEHIVQKHITKLPSLSYIEALRDIEAKLEAFRPPLALEDTLEVFSRRIGHDYSGVVHQALVDLAPYLRSNQSALYTLAISQRPDGVIATLLRALLDCACKYNGVHIDITRLCVECVGLIGCLDANRIEAVREQRSIVVLENFEVMEEATDFVLFLLQEVLVPSFLSTTDMRLQGFLSYAMQELLERCEIRSACNAHAAGMSGGSDIYRKWMALPEYVREVVAPFLNSRYMVAPMNPQAVEYPIFHPGRLYGNWLRAFVVELLRKGQHPHADMIFEPLARIIRVKDLSTAEFLFPYLVLHVLLGPRSSQAEKDQILGELMHILRYQLSPDASYQEKEDMKRFCHVSLIGDEHADMPD
;
A
#
# COMPACT_ATOMS: atom_id res chain seq x y z
N MET A 1 25.65 -8.61 -26.29
CA MET A 1 26.82 -8.92 -27.14
C MET A 1 26.87 -10.40 -27.55
N ALA A 2 26.77 -11.37 -26.64
CA ALA A 2 26.82 -12.80 -27.00
C ALA A 2 25.69 -13.27 -27.95
N THR A 3 24.50 -12.65 -27.88
CA THR A 3 23.35 -12.97 -28.74
C THR A 3 23.48 -12.47 -30.18
N LYS A 4 24.11 -11.31 -30.40
CA LYS A 4 24.33 -10.72 -31.73
C LYS A 4 25.14 -11.65 -32.64
N ASP A 5 26.03 -12.45 -32.04
CA ASP A 5 26.90 -13.38 -32.74
C ASP A 5 26.40 -14.84 -32.69
N ILE A 6 25.17 -15.15 -32.25
CA ILE A 6 24.77 -16.56 -32.09
C ILE A 6 24.75 -17.34 -33.40
N VAL A 7 24.58 -16.64 -34.53
CA VAL A 7 24.65 -17.21 -35.89
C VAL A 7 26.09 -17.20 -36.41
N GLN A 8 26.88 -16.17 -36.10
CA GLN A 8 28.22 -15.97 -36.66
C GLN A 8 29.35 -16.61 -35.82
N ARG A 9 29.17 -16.76 -34.50
CA ARG A 9 30.10 -17.33 -33.52
C ARG A 9 29.35 -18.14 -32.44
N PRO A 10 28.72 -19.28 -32.80
CA PRO A 10 27.89 -20.08 -31.89
C PRO A 10 28.65 -20.65 -30.68
N GLN A 11 29.98 -20.72 -30.75
CA GLN A 11 30.84 -21.23 -29.66
C GLN A 11 30.70 -20.43 -28.36
N ARG A 12 30.50 -19.10 -28.44
CA ARG A 12 30.34 -18.25 -27.24
C ARG A 12 29.02 -18.51 -26.54
N SER A 13 27.93 -18.62 -27.29
CA SER A 13 26.61 -18.89 -26.72
C SER A 13 26.50 -20.32 -26.19
N ARG A 14 27.18 -21.29 -26.83
CA ARG A 14 27.32 -22.65 -26.30
C ARG A 14 28.10 -22.68 -25.00
N ALA A 15 29.25 -22.00 -24.92
CA ALA A 15 30.04 -21.94 -23.68
C ALA A 15 29.27 -21.30 -22.52
N ILE A 16 28.44 -20.28 -22.79
CA ILE A 16 27.56 -19.67 -21.78
C ILE A 16 26.43 -20.62 -21.38
N ALA A 17 25.82 -21.32 -22.33
CA ALA A 17 24.78 -22.32 -22.06
C ALA A 17 25.32 -23.48 -21.21
N GLU A 18 26.51 -23.99 -21.55
CA GLU A 18 27.23 -25.01 -20.79
C GLU A 18 27.59 -24.53 -19.37
N LEU A 19 28.04 -23.28 -19.22
CA LEU A 19 28.33 -22.70 -17.90
C LEU A 19 27.08 -22.61 -17.02
N LEU A 20 25.94 -22.26 -17.61
CA LEU A 20 24.65 -22.16 -16.92
C LEU A 20 23.92 -23.50 -16.81
N GLN A 21 24.49 -24.58 -17.36
CA GLN A 21 23.91 -25.93 -17.41
C GLN A 21 22.51 -25.97 -18.04
N ILE A 22 22.26 -25.12 -19.03
CA ILE A 22 21.00 -25.07 -19.79
C ILE A 22 21.27 -25.28 -21.28
N SER A 23 20.24 -25.64 -22.05
CA SER A 23 20.33 -25.72 -23.51
C SER A 23 20.43 -24.33 -24.14
N VAL A 24 20.91 -24.26 -25.39
CA VAL A 24 20.98 -23.00 -26.15
C VAL A 24 19.57 -22.42 -26.39
N ASN A 25 18.55 -23.28 -26.53
CA ASN A 25 17.16 -22.83 -26.68
C ASN A 25 16.64 -22.22 -25.39
N GLU A 26 16.87 -22.87 -24.24
CA GLU A 26 16.52 -22.30 -22.92
C GLU A 26 17.26 -21.00 -22.65
N LEU A 27 18.54 -20.91 -23.03
CA LEU A 27 19.31 -19.67 -22.95
C LEU A 27 18.68 -18.55 -23.79
N LEU A 28 18.24 -18.85 -25.03
CA LEU A 28 17.56 -17.89 -25.89
C LEU A 28 16.25 -17.40 -25.28
N LEU A 29 15.45 -18.30 -24.70
CA LEU A 29 14.20 -17.97 -24.03
C LEU A 29 14.43 -17.14 -22.76
N LEU A 30 15.52 -17.40 -22.03
CA LEU A 30 15.88 -16.66 -20.82
C LEU A 30 16.27 -15.20 -21.11
N ILE A 31 16.96 -14.96 -22.22
CA ILE A 31 17.54 -13.64 -22.54
C ILE A 31 16.75 -12.86 -23.58
N GLN A 32 15.67 -13.41 -24.13
CA GLN A 32 14.92 -12.82 -25.25
C GLN A 32 14.50 -11.37 -25.00
N SER A 33 14.01 -11.05 -23.81
CA SER A 33 13.56 -9.70 -23.43
C SER A 33 14.68 -8.66 -23.50
N HIS A 34 15.90 -9.05 -23.14
CA HIS A 34 17.08 -8.19 -23.21
C HIS A 34 17.75 -8.20 -24.60
N ALA A 35 17.58 -9.28 -25.38
CA ALA A 35 18.24 -9.47 -26.66
C ALA A 35 17.45 -8.87 -27.83
N LEU A 36 16.14 -9.13 -27.90
CA LEU A 36 15.27 -8.69 -28.98
C LEU A 36 15.34 -7.19 -29.29
N PRO A 37 15.39 -6.27 -28.30
CA PRO A 37 15.47 -4.83 -28.58
C PRO A 37 16.68 -4.49 -29.47
N TRP A 38 17.85 -5.05 -29.13
CA TRP A 38 19.08 -4.83 -29.89
C TRP A 38 19.09 -5.56 -31.24
N LEU A 39 18.44 -6.72 -31.33
CA LEU A 39 18.34 -7.47 -32.58
C LEU A 39 17.44 -6.78 -33.59
N VAL A 40 16.35 -6.15 -33.12
CA VAL A 40 15.46 -5.32 -33.95
C VAL A 40 16.21 -4.08 -34.41
N LEU A 41 16.90 -3.38 -33.50
CA LEU A 41 17.70 -2.20 -33.82
C LEU A 41 18.80 -2.50 -34.88
N ASP A 42 19.48 -3.63 -34.76
CA ASP A 42 20.53 -4.08 -35.69
C ASP A 42 19.96 -4.82 -36.93
N LYS A 43 18.63 -4.99 -37.04
CA LYS A 43 17.94 -5.63 -38.16
C LYS A 43 18.33 -7.10 -38.39
N ARG A 44 18.67 -7.84 -37.33
CA ARG A 44 19.16 -9.23 -37.35
C ARG A 44 18.03 -10.27 -37.37
N LYS A 45 17.32 -10.36 -38.50
CA LYS A 45 16.20 -11.30 -38.70
C LYS A 45 16.58 -12.77 -38.51
N ASP A 46 17.82 -13.11 -38.87
CA ASP A 46 18.40 -14.45 -38.72
C ASP A 46 18.41 -14.95 -37.28
N VAL A 47 18.68 -14.05 -36.33
CA VAL A 47 18.73 -14.38 -34.90
C VAL A 47 17.32 -14.38 -34.29
N ILE A 48 16.45 -13.46 -34.71
CA ILE A 48 15.06 -13.38 -34.22
C ILE A 48 14.30 -14.66 -34.63
N GLN A 49 14.52 -15.17 -35.84
CA GLN A 49 13.94 -16.44 -36.29
C GLN A 49 14.34 -17.61 -35.38
N LYS A 50 15.59 -17.67 -34.90
CA LYS A 50 16.02 -18.71 -33.94
C LYS A 50 15.34 -18.60 -32.58
N ILE A 51 14.99 -17.38 -32.15
CA ILE A 51 14.21 -17.18 -30.92
C ILE A 51 12.76 -17.65 -31.13
N ALA A 52 12.16 -17.38 -32.29
CA ALA A 52 10.86 -17.93 -32.65
C ALA A 52 10.87 -19.47 -32.67
N GLU A 53 11.87 -20.07 -33.30
CA GLU A 53 12.06 -21.53 -33.33
C GLU A 53 12.22 -22.12 -31.91
N ALA A 54 12.98 -21.44 -31.03
CA ALA A 54 13.12 -21.85 -29.63
C ALA A 54 11.80 -21.77 -28.86
N ARG A 55 10.88 -20.87 -29.23
CA ARG A 55 9.50 -20.76 -28.71
C ARG A 55 8.51 -21.73 -29.38
N GLN A 56 8.96 -22.55 -30.34
CA GLN A 56 8.10 -23.40 -31.18
C GLN A 56 7.13 -22.58 -32.06
N GLU A 57 7.52 -21.37 -32.42
CA GLU A 57 6.77 -20.46 -33.28
C GLU A 57 7.39 -20.42 -34.69
N THR A 58 6.57 -20.32 -35.72
CA THR A 58 7.02 -20.32 -37.13
C THR A 58 7.27 -18.91 -37.68
N GLU A 59 6.66 -17.89 -37.08
CA GLU A 59 6.66 -16.52 -37.59
C GLU A 59 7.54 -15.58 -36.76
N ILE A 60 8.44 -14.83 -37.42
CA ILE A 60 9.41 -13.90 -36.80
C ILE A 60 8.77 -12.84 -35.89
N TRP A 61 7.53 -12.44 -36.19
CA TRP A 61 6.86 -11.35 -35.46
C TRP A 61 6.26 -11.80 -34.12
N ARG A 62 5.97 -13.09 -33.92
CA ARG A 62 5.30 -13.60 -32.71
C ARG A 62 6.09 -13.35 -31.42
N PRO A 63 7.43 -13.59 -31.37
CA PRO A 63 8.20 -13.25 -30.18
C PRO A 63 8.17 -11.75 -29.86
N LEU A 64 7.98 -10.89 -30.86
CA LEU A 64 7.96 -9.43 -30.70
C LEU A 64 6.62 -8.90 -30.21
N MET A 65 5.53 -9.66 -30.35
CA MET A 65 4.17 -9.33 -29.87
C MET A 65 3.88 -9.86 -28.46
N ASP A 66 4.85 -10.53 -27.84
CA ASP A 66 4.79 -10.94 -26.44
C ASP A 66 4.99 -9.72 -25.52
N SER A 67 4.16 -9.59 -24.48
CA SER A 67 4.04 -8.35 -23.69
C SER A 67 5.38 -7.79 -23.17
N GLN A 68 6.25 -8.66 -22.63
CA GLN A 68 7.55 -8.23 -22.09
C GLN A 68 8.54 -7.85 -23.19
N ASN A 69 8.49 -8.57 -24.31
CA ASN A 69 9.38 -8.34 -25.45
C ASN A 69 8.98 -7.08 -26.20
N THR A 70 7.69 -6.85 -26.44
CA THR A 70 7.16 -5.62 -27.07
C THR A 70 7.60 -4.40 -26.28
N ALA A 71 7.40 -4.40 -24.95
CA ALA A 71 7.80 -3.29 -24.09
C ALA A 71 9.31 -3.00 -24.13
N SER A 72 10.13 -4.04 -24.10
CA SER A 72 11.59 -3.92 -24.15
C SER A 72 12.05 -3.37 -25.52
N VAL A 73 11.43 -3.81 -26.62
CA VAL A 73 11.76 -3.37 -27.97
C VAL A 73 11.33 -1.92 -28.18
N LEU A 74 10.09 -1.58 -27.86
CA LEU A 74 9.57 -0.22 -28.00
C LEU A 74 10.39 0.77 -27.18
N SER A 75 10.68 0.46 -25.91
CA SER A 75 11.47 1.35 -25.06
C SER A 75 12.86 1.63 -25.62
N LEU A 76 13.58 0.63 -26.15
CA LEU A 76 14.90 0.88 -26.76
C LEU A 76 14.81 1.71 -28.04
N LEU A 77 13.84 1.41 -28.92
CA LEU A 77 13.69 2.11 -30.19
C LEU A 77 13.28 3.58 -29.99
N MET A 78 12.35 3.84 -29.07
CA MET A 78 11.89 5.20 -28.74
C MET A 78 12.98 6.08 -28.12
N LEU A 79 14.02 5.46 -27.55
CA LEU A 79 15.14 6.16 -26.94
C LEU A 79 16.32 6.38 -27.90
N GLN A 80 16.21 6.01 -29.17
CA GLN A 80 17.24 6.36 -30.15
C GLN A 80 17.16 7.84 -30.53
N GLU A 81 18.30 8.43 -30.89
CA GLU A 81 18.33 9.81 -31.40
C GLU A 81 17.80 9.83 -32.85
N SER A 82 16.57 10.31 -33.03
CA SER A 82 15.97 10.53 -34.34
C SER A 82 15.22 11.87 -34.39
N GLU A 83 15.07 12.42 -35.61
CA GLU A 83 14.28 13.64 -35.83
C GLU A 83 12.79 13.40 -35.60
N ASN A 84 12.29 12.26 -36.10
CA ASN A 84 10.94 11.76 -35.82
C ASN A 84 11.03 10.36 -35.19
N ILE A 85 10.59 10.25 -33.93
CA ILE A 85 10.63 8.98 -33.18
C ILE A 85 9.58 8.01 -33.74
N GLU A 86 8.41 8.50 -34.15
CA GLU A 86 7.32 7.68 -34.65
C GLU A 86 7.71 6.94 -35.95
N ASP A 87 8.21 7.70 -36.92
CA ASP A 87 8.63 7.15 -38.22
C ASP A 87 9.77 6.14 -38.03
N PHE A 88 10.74 6.44 -37.17
CA PHE A 88 11.88 5.57 -36.92
C PHE A 88 11.48 4.24 -36.24
N VAL A 89 10.61 4.30 -35.21
CA VAL A 89 10.13 3.10 -34.52
C VAL A 89 9.32 2.25 -35.49
N LYS A 90 8.42 2.87 -36.27
CA LYS A 90 7.57 2.17 -37.23
C LYS A 90 8.39 1.52 -38.35
N SER A 91 9.32 2.26 -38.97
CA SER A 91 10.17 1.72 -40.03
C SER A 91 11.04 0.57 -39.52
N SER A 92 11.56 0.67 -38.30
CA SER A 92 12.39 -0.39 -37.70
C SER A 92 11.61 -1.69 -37.48
N LEU A 93 10.33 -1.62 -37.11
CA LEU A 93 9.47 -2.80 -36.96
C LEU A 93 9.05 -3.39 -38.31
N ASP A 94 8.65 -2.53 -39.25
CA ASP A 94 8.25 -2.90 -40.61
C ASP A 94 9.38 -3.61 -41.37
N GLU A 95 10.61 -3.16 -41.15
CA GLU A 95 11.78 -3.81 -41.71
C GLU A 95 11.97 -5.25 -41.22
N ILE A 96 11.49 -5.64 -40.03
CA ILE A 96 11.64 -7.01 -39.52
C ILE A 96 10.63 -7.96 -40.15
N SER A 97 9.36 -7.59 -40.19
CA SER A 97 8.27 -8.47 -40.66
C SER A 97 7.17 -7.69 -41.38
N PRO A 98 6.63 -8.22 -42.50
CA PRO A 98 5.54 -7.56 -43.21
C PRO A 98 4.24 -7.48 -42.41
N HIS A 99 4.11 -8.23 -41.32
CA HIS A 99 2.96 -8.17 -40.42
C HIS A 99 2.76 -6.76 -39.83
N PHE A 100 3.85 -6.07 -39.51
CA PHE A 100 3.79 -4.74 -38.89
C PHE A 100 3.31 -3.66 -39.85
N HIS A 101 3.39 -3.86 -41.18
CA HIS A 101 2.85 -2.90 -42.15
C HIS A 101 1.34 -2.68 -41.98
N ALA A 102 0.60 -3.71 -41.56
CA ALA A 102 -0.84 -3.65 -41.40
C ALA A 102 -1.30 -2.98 -40.09
N LEU A 103 -0.40 -2.84 -39.11
CA LEU A 103 -0.69 -2.28 -37.80
C LEU A 103 -0.23 -0.82 -37.75
N SER A 104 -1.00 0.06 -37.11
CA SER A 104 -0.50 1.40 -36.79
C SER A 104 0.47 1.34 -35.61
N LEU A 105 1.38 2.31 -35.50
CA LEU A 105 2.26 2.41 -34.33
C LEU A 105 1.44 2.60 -33.05
N ALA A 106 0.32 3.33 -33.13
CA ALA A 106 -0.60 3.51 -32.01
C ALA A 106 -1.17 2.17 -31.53
N ASP A 107 -1.58 1.26 -32.42
CA ASP A 107 -2.11 -0.06 -32.04
C ASP A 107 -1.04 -0.89 -31.31
N ILE A 108 0.21 -0.84 -31.80
CA ILE A 108 1.34 -1.56 -31.18
C ILE A 108 1.65 -0.97 -29.80
N VAL A 109 1.71 0.35 -29.65
CA VAL A 109 1.97 1.00 -28.36
C VAL A 109 0.82 0.77 -27.37
N GLN A 110 -0.42 0.83 -27.84
CA GLN A 110 -1.61 0.62 -27.02
C GLN A 110 -1.83 -0.84 -26.62
N SER A 111 -1.18 -1.80 -27.31
CA SER A 111 -1.19 -3.20 -26.87
C SER A 111 -0.54 -3.37 -25.48
N GLU A 112 0.55 -2.65 -25.20
CA GLU A 112 1.31 -2.78 -23.95
C GLU A 112 1.85 -1.44 -23.40
N PRO A 113 0.97 -0.48 -23.06
CA PRO A 113 1.38 0.85 -22.62
C PRO A 113 2.02 0.82 -21.22
N MET A 114 1.57 -0.05 -20.32
CA MET A 114 2.06 -0.08 -18.94
C MET A 114 3.51 -0.58 -18.85
N LEU A 115 3.81 -1.73 -19.45
CA LEU A 115 5.17 -2.30 -19.41
C LEU A 115 6.17 -1.42 -20.16
N THR A 116 5.76 -0.86 -21.30
CA THR A 116 6.61 0.08 -22.06
C THR A 116 6.93 1.32 -21.22
N THR A 117 5.93 1.86 -20.51
CA THR A 117 6.12 2.99 -19.58
C THR A 117 7.09 2.64 -18.44
N ILE A 118 6.98 1.44 -17.87
CA ILE A 118 7.90 0.95 -16.81
C ILE A 118 9.34 0.94 -17.32
N GLU A 119 9.60 0.36 -18.49
CA GLU A 119 10.95 0.26 -19.04
C GLU A 119 11.53 1.64 -19.41
N LEU A 120 10.70 2.55 -19.93
CA LEU A 120 11.11 3.94 -20.16
C LEU A 120 11.49 4.67 -18.85
N LEU A 121 10.70 4.50 -17.78
CA LEU A 121 10.99 5.10 -16.48
C LEU A 121 12.23 4.49 -15.82
N LYS A 122 12.42 3.17 -15.93
CA LYS A 122 13.65 2.50 -15.49
C LYS A 122 14.87 3.00 -16.28
N ALA A 123 14.72 3.29 -17.57
CA ALA A 123 15.79 3.87 -18.37
C ALA A 123 16.14 5.31 -17.95
N ALA A 124 15.21 6.05 -17.31
CA ALA A 124 15.45 7.38 -16.77
C ALA A 124 16.13 7.38 -15.38
N ALA A 125 15.96 6.32 -14.59
CA ALA A 125 16.40 6.18 -13.20
C ALA A 125 17.85 6.66 -12.92
N ASP A 126 18.80 6.25 -13.75
CA ASP A 126 20.24 6.55 -13.61
C ASP A 126 20.80 7.33 -14.82
N ALA A 127 19.89 7.90 -15.63
CA ALA A 127 20.24 8.53 -16.89
C ALA A 127 20.75 9.96 -16.72
N ASP A 128 21.58 10.41 -17.64
CA ASP A 128 22.00 11.81 -17.74
C ASP A 128 20.84 12.71 -18.20
N ALA A 129 21.03 14.02 -18.12
CA ALA A 129 20.00 14.98 -18.49
C ALA A 129 19.55 14.83 -19.96
N SER A 130 20.44 14.39 -20.87
CA SER A 130 20.08 14.14 -22.27
C SER A 130 19.12 12.96 -22.38
N ARG A 131 19.47 11.82 -21.78
CA ARG A 131 18.64 10.61 -21.81
C ARG A 131 17.30 10.80 -21.12
N LYS A 132 17.24 11.56 -20.01
CA LYS A 132 15.96 11.93 -19.37
C LYS A 132 15.05 12.74 -20.29
N ARG A 133 15.61 13.65 -21.10
CA ARG A 133 14.83 14.39 -22.12
C ARG A 133 14.29 13.45 -23.21
N GLN A 134 15.08 12.46 -23.64
CA GLN A 134 14.63 11.45 -24.61
C GLN A 134 13.47 10.62 -24.04
N VAL A 135 13.58 10.15 -22.79
CA VAL A 135 12.49 9.44 -22.09
C VAL A 135 11.23 10.29 -22.03
N HIS A 136 11.34 11.57 -21.68
CA HIS A 136 10.19 12.46 -21.61
C HIS A 136 9.51 12.68 -22.98
N LYS A 137 10.30 12.78 -24.07
CA LYS A 137 9.77 12.81 -25.44
C LYS A 137 9.02 11.52 -25.79
N ALA A 138 9.60 10.37 -25.46
CA ALA A 138 8.96 9.06 -25.69
C ALA A 138 7.63 8.94 -24.93
N LEU A 139 7.59 9.36 -23.67
CA LEU A 139 6.37 9.39 -22.87
C LEU A 139 5.32 10.37 -23.42
N THR A 140 5.75 11.50 -23.98
CA THR A 140 4.84 12.47 -24.61
C THR A 140 4.17 11.88 -25.85
N MET A 141 4.94 11.18 -26.68
CA MET A 141 4.43 10.46 -27.85
C MET A 141 3.41 9.39 -27.46
N MET A 142 3.73 8.56 -26.45
CA MET A 142 2.80 7.55 -25.93
C MET A 142 1.52 8.20 -25.40
N ALA A 143 1.66 9.27 -24.62
CA ALA A 143 0.52 10.01 -24.08
C ALA A 143 -0.37 10.59 -25.19
N SER A 144 0.20 11.16 -26.26
CA SER A 144 -0.59 11.68 -27.40
C SER A 144 -1.32 10.58 -28.16
N MET A 145 -0.73 9.39 -28.29
CA MET A 145 -1.37 8.23 -28.92
C MET A 145 -2.48 7.63 -28.07
N SER A 146 -2.37 7.66 -26.74
CA SER A 146 -3.37 7.06 -25.83
C SER A 146 -4.52 8.01 -25.47
N LEU A 147 -4.26 9.31 -25.29
CA LEU A 147 -5.29 10.27 -24.87
C LEU A 147 -6.09 10.86 -26.04
N GLY A 148 -5.62 10.66 -27.28
CA GLY A 148 -6.19 11.25 -28.49
C GLY A 148 -6.04 12.78 -28.55
N SER A 149 -6.36 13.38 -29.70
CA SER A 149 -6.44 14.84 -29.85
C SER A 149 -7.66 15.36 -29.10
N VAL A 150 -7.53 15.58 -27.80
CA VAL A 150 -8.53 16.30 -27.01
C VAL A 150 -8.60 17.71 -27.60
N LYS A 151 -9.74 18.08 -28.21
CA LYS A 151 -10.00 19.46 -28.67
C LYS A 151 -9.79 20.41 -27.50
N GLU A 152 -8.66 21.11 -27.52
CA GLU A 152 -8.21 21.99 -26.46
C GLU A 152 -9.19 23.14 -26.26
N THR A 153 -9.75 23.25 -25.05
CA THR A 153 -10.20 24.54 -24.54
C THR A 153 -8.96 25.32 -24.10
N ARG A 154 -8.66 26.38 -24.86
CA ARG A 154 -7.60 27.36 -24.57
C ARG A 154 -7.62 27.74 -23.08
N ASN A 155 -6.59 27.37 -22.31
CA ASN A 155 -5.95 28.22 -21.28
C ASN A 155 -4.99 27.54 -20.26
N LYS A 156 -4.63 26.26 -20.39
CA LYS A 156 -3.45 25.71 -19.66
C LYS A 156 -2.69 24.78 -20.60
N LYS A 157 -1.36 24.97 -20.75
CA LYS A 157 -0.47 23.93 -21.30
C LYS A 157 -0.74 22.68 -20.46
N THR A 158 -1.53 21.77 -20.99
CA THR A 158 -1.96 20.59 -20.24
C THR A 158 -0.77 19.66 -20.19
N ASP A 159 -0.35 19.27 -18.99
CA ASP A 159 0.69 18.26 -18.81
C ASP A 159 0.14 16.90 -19.25
N LEU A 160 0.32 16.61 -20.55
CA LEU A 160 -0.16 15.39 -21.20
C LEU A 160 0.46 14.15 -20.55
N VAL A 161 1.75 14.21 -20.20
CA VAL A 161 2.47 13.09 -19.59
C VAL A 161 1.97 12.86 -18.17
N GLY A 162 1.82 13.92 -17.37
CA GLY A 162 1.25 13.82 -16.02
C GLY A 162 -0.14 13.18 -16.01
N ARG A 163 -1.04 13.60 -16.91
CA ARG A 163 -2.38 13.00 -17.04
C ARG A 163 -2.35 11.54 -17.49
N PHE A 164 -1.51 11.21 -18.47
CA PHE A 164 -1.33 9.83 -18.92
C PHE A 164 -0.83 8.94 -17.77
N LEU A 165 0.21 9.38 -17.07
CA LEU A 165 0.76 8.64 -15.93
C LEU A 165 -0.24 8.55 -14.78
N GLN A 166 -1.04 9.58 -14.50
CA GLN A 166 -2.08 9.54 -13.48
C GLN A 166 -3.08 8.40 -13.71
N LEU A 167 -3.49 8.16 -14.96
CA LEU A 167 -4.41 7.06 -15.30
C LEU A 167 -3.81 5.67 -15.03
N HIS A 168 -2.49 5.56 -15.09
CA HIS A 168 -1.77 4.29 -14.97
C HIS A 168 -1.02 4.12 -13.64
N ILE A 169 -0.92 5.14 -12.80
CA ILE A 169 0.00 5.17 -11.66
C ILE A 169 -0.26 4.05 -10.65
N LEU A 170 -1.52 3.72 -10.36
CA LEU A 170 -1.87 2.62 -9.45
C LEU A 170 -1.47 1.25 -10.03
N GLY A 171 -1.61 1.06 -11.34
CA GLY A 171 -1.14 -0.13 -12.04
C GLY A 171 0.38 -0.22 -12.06
N LEU A 172 1.07 0.88 -12.33
CA LEU A 172 2.52 0.99 -12.26
C LEU A 172 3.03 0.67 -10.85
N MET A 173 2.41 1.24 -9.82
CA MET A 173 2.70 0.96 -8.41
C MET A 173 2.61 -0.52 -8.10
N THR A 174 1.55 -1.20 -8.53
CA THR A 174 1.38 -2.64 -8.32
C THR A 174 2.57 -3.43 -8.90
N ARG A 175 3.00 -3.11 -10.12
CA ARG A 175 4.12 -3.81 -10.76
C ARG A 175 5.48 -3.51 -10.12
N PHE A 176 5.73 -2.26 -9.71
CA PHE A 176 6.95 -1.92 -8.98
C PHE A 176 7.01 -2.62 -7.63
N THR A 177 5.87 -2.62 -6.93
CA THR A 177 5.66 -3.28 -5.66
C THR A 177 5.96 -4.78 -5.72
N ASP A 178 5.47 -5.45 -6.76
CA ASP A 178 5.75 -6.87 -6.96
C ASP A 178 7.26 -7.13 -7.06
N VAL A 179 7.98 -6.35 -7.87
CA VAL A 179 9.44 -6.49 -8.02
C VAL A 179 10.19 -6.12 -6.74
N ILE A 180 9.73 -5.11 -6.00
CA ILE A 180 10.37 -4.66 -4.75
C ILE A 180 10.22 -5.73 -3.66
N ASN A 181 9.06 -6.40 -3.57
CA ASN A 181 8.80 -7.41 -2.54
C ASN A 181 9.20 -8.83 -2.91
N ASP A 182 9.30 -9.16 -4.19
CA ASP A 182 9.61 -10.52 -4.60
C ASP A 182 11.04 -10.88 -4.19
N SER A 183 11.13 -11.80 -3.22
CA SER A 183 12.39 -12.24 -2.65
C SER A 183 13.00 -13.45 -3.36
N ILE A 184 12.32 -14.04 -4.36
CA ILE A 184 12.63 -15.42 -4.81
C ILE A 184 12.79 -15.53 -6.33
N SER A 185 12.17 -14.66 -7.16
CA SER A 185 12.05 -14.94 -8.60
C SER A 185 12.94 -14.11 -9.57
N ILE A 186 13.62 -13.04 -9.12
CA ILE A 186 14.31 -12.08 -10.02
C ILE A 186 15.81 -11.96 -9.68
N HIS A 187 16.70 -12.18 -10.66
CA HIS A 187 18.15 -11.99 -10.52
C HIS A 187 18.74 -11.08 -11.64
N PRO A 188 19.58 -10.07 -11.31
CA PRO A 188 20.03 -9.67 -9.98
C PRO A 188 18.97 -8.82 -9.26
N GLN A 189 18.51 -9.34 -8.12
CA GLN A 189 17.35 -8.87 -7.36
C GLN A 189 17.48 -7.39 -6.96
N VAL A 190 18.59 -7.05 -6.29
CA VAL A 190 18.79 -5.73 -5.68
C VAL A 190 18.90 -4.62 -6.74
N THR A 191 19.51 -4.89 -7.89
CA THR A 191 19.64 -3.87 -8.94
C THR A 191 18.29 -3.52 -9.56
N GLU A 192 17.44 -4.52 -9.81
CA GLU A 192 16.10 -4.26 -10.34
C GLU A 192 15.19 -3.59 -9.29
N GLN A 193 15.27 -4.00 -8.01
CA GLN A 193 14.57 -3.33 -6.92
C GLN A 193 14.96 -1.84 -6.83
N ARG A 194 16.27 -1.53 -6.89
CA ARG A 194 16.76 -0.14 -6.90
C ARG A 194 16.26 0.63 -8.13
N ARG A 195 16.29 0.02 -9.32
CA ARG A 195 15.76 0.64 -10.54
C ARG A 195 14.27 0.94 -10.45
N CYS A 196 13.48 0.07 -9.84
CA CYS A 196 12.05 0.31 -9.60
C CYS A 196 11.84 1.50 -8.65
N ILE A 197 12.59 1.60 -7.55
CA ILE A 197 12.49 2.75 -6.64
C ILE A 197 12.92 4.05 -7.33
N ARG A 198 13.96 4.01 -8.16
CA ARG A 198 14.38 5.18 -8.95
C ARG A 198 13.37 5.54 -10.04
N ALA A 199 12.71 4.56 -10.67
CA ALA A 199 11.61 4.80 -11.59
C ALA A 199 10.41 5.46 -10.89
N LEU A 200 10.11 5.08 -9.63
CA LEU A 200 9.12 5.77 -8.80
C LEU A 200 9.51 7.23 -8.54
N GLU A 201 10.78 7.50 -8.26
CA GLU A 201 11.31 8.86 -8.12
C GLU A 201 11.13 9.69 -9.41
N GLU A 202 11.32 9.07 -10.58
CA GLU A 202 11.01 9.69 -11.88
C GLU A 202 9.52 9.99 -12.06
N ILE A 203 8.63 9.06 -11.67
CA ILE A 203 7.18 9.29 -11.68
C ILE A 203 6.82 10.49 -10.82
N VAL A 204 7.31 10.56 -9.59
CA VAL A 204 7.02 11.66 -8.66
C VAL A 204 7.42 13.00 -9.25
N ARG A 205 8.60 13.09 -9.88
CA ARG A 205 9.07 14.33 -10.51
C ARG A 205 8.29 14.72 -11.77
N ILE A 206 7.90 13.74 -12.60
CA ILE A 206 7.18 14.00 -13.85
C ILE A 206 5.71 14.34 -13.53
N CYS A 207 5.06 13.57 -12.67
CA CYS A 207 3.64 13.72 -12.35
C CYS A 207 3.36 14.83 -11.33
N GLN A 208 4.29 15.13 -10.42
CA GLN A 208 4.09 16.12 -9.36
C GLN A 208 2.76 15.86 -8.62
N SER A 209 1.86 16.85 -8.58
CA SER A 209 0.55 16.76 -7.94
C SER A 209 -0.35 15.65 -8.49
N TYR A 210 -0.17 15.22 -9.76
CA TYR A 210 -0.91 14.08 -10.31
C TYR A 210 -0.60 12.75 -9.61
N ALA A 211 0.56 12.63 -8.95
CA ALA A 211 0.94 11.42 -8.22
C ALA A 211 0.34 11.34 -6.80
N ARG A 212 -0.37 12.37 -6.32
CA ARG A 212 -1.00 12.39 -4.99
C ARG A 212 -1.89 11.19 -4.72
N ILE A 213 -2.59 10.70 -5.76
CA ILE A 213 -3.51 9.55 -5.67
C ILE A 213 -2.81 8.24 -5.29
N ALA A 214 -1.49 8.15 -5.48
CA ALA A 214 -0.67 7.00 -5.11
C ALA A 214 0.19 7.28 -3.86
N ARG A 215 0.09 8.47 -3.23
CA ARG A 215 0.92 8.87 -2.09
C ARG A 215 0.96 7.82 -0.97
N PRO A 216 -0.16 7.23 -0.49
CA PRO A 216 -0.09 6.21 0.56
C PRO A 216 0.68 4.95 0.14
N GLN A 217 0.52 4.50 -1.10
CA GLN A 217 1.20 3.32 -1.63
C GLN A 217 2.70 3.58 -1.83
N ILE A 218 3.06 4.75 -2.37
CA ILE A 218 4.46 5.17 -2.49
C ILE A 218 5.09 5.27 -1.09
N SER A 219 4.40 5.89 -0.12
CA SER A 219 4.92 6.04 1.24
C SER A 219 5.18 4.69 1.91
N ALA A 220 4.21 3.77 1.86
CA ALA A 220 4.36 2.42 2.40
C ALA A 220 5.49 1.63 1.72
N CYS A 221 5.61 1.74 0.39
CA CYS A 221 6.70 1.17 -0.39
C CYS A 221 8.07 1.64 0.11
N LEU A 222 8.23 2.96 0.23
CA LEU A 222 9.49 3.58 0.60
C LEU A 222 9.84 3.32 2.06
N LEU A 223 8.88 3.31 2.98
CA LEU A 223 9.10 2.95 4.38
C LEU A 223 9.56 1.50 4.53
N SER A 224 8.94 0.58 3.77
CA SER A 224 9.37 -0.82 3.70
C SER A 224 10.79 -0.94 3.12
N ALA A 225 11.06 -0.29 1.99
CA ALA A 225 12.37 -0.31 1.35
C ALA A 225 13.48 0.36 2.19
N ALA A 226 13.16 1.41 2.94
CA ALA A 226 14.11 2.12 3.81
C ALA A 226 14.65 1.24 4.96
N SER A 227 13.85 0.24 5.38
CA SER A 227 14.29 -0.74 6.38
C SER A 227 15.41 -1.65 5.85
N GLN A 228 15.51 -1.85 4.54
CA GLN A 228 16.50 -2.71 3.90
C GLN A 228 17.78 -1.92 3.54
N ASP A 229 18.93 -2.37 4.04
CA ASP A 229 20.23 -1.69 3.85
C ASP A 229 20.56 -1.39 2.38
N SER A 230 20.25 -2.34 1.48
CA SER A 230 20.56 -2.25 0.06
C SER A 230 19.70 -1.23 -0.71
N LEU A 231 18.48 -0.98 -0.24
CA LEU A 231 17.49 -0.13 -0.90
C LEU A 231 17.35 1.26 -0.25
N ARG A 232 17.78 1.40 1.00
CA ARG A 232 17.59 2.60 1.83
C ARG A 232 17.92 3.92 1.16
N GLU A 233 19.08 4.02 0.51
CA GLU A 233 19.51 5.26 -0.15
C GLU A 233 18.57 5.66 -1.30
N ALA A 234 18.13 4.68 -2.10
CA ALA A 234 17.19 4.95 -3.19
C ALA A 234 15.82 5.36 -2.62
N ALA A 235 15.39 4.70 -1.54
CA ALA A 235 14.13 5.02 -0.88
C ALA A 235 14.11 6.46 -0.31
N ILE A 236 15.19 6.87 0.36
CA ILE A 236 15.33 8.23 0.91
C ILE A 236 15.39 9.28 -0.19
N SER A 237 16.07 9.01 -1.30
CA SER A 237 16.09 9.91 -2.46
C SER A 237 14.69 10.09 -3.06
N CYS A 238 13.93 8.99 -3.21
CA CYS A 238 12.56 9.05 -3.68
C CYS A 238 11.65 9.80 -2.69
N TRP A 239 11.83 9.60 -1.39
CA TRP A 239 11.10 10.34 -0.35
C TRP A 239 11.39 11.85 -0.41
N ALA A 240 12.65 12.23 -0.60
CA ALA A 240 13.04 13.63 -0.78
C ALA A 240 12.41 14.23 -2.04
N ALA A 241 12.24 13.45 -3.11
CA ALA A 241 11.52 13.89 -4.30
C ALA A 241 10.04 14.14 -4.02
N MET A 242 9.38 13.32 -3.20
CA MET A 242 7.98 13.56 -2.81
C MET A 242 7.82 14.91 -2.11
N LEU A 243 8.65 15.22 -1.13
CA LEU A 243 8.62 16.52 -0.43
C LEU A 243 8.96 17.71 -1.33
N LYS A 244 9.71 17.48 -2.42
CA LYS A 244 10.13 18.54 -3.34
C LYS A 244 9.08 18.88 -4.39
N TYR A 245 8.30 17.89 -4.84
CA TYR A 245 7.43 17.97 -6.01
C TYR A 245 5.93 17.85 -5.71
N PHE A 246 5.55 17.35 -4.53
CA PHE A 246 4.14 17.35 -4.13
C PHE A 246 3.69 18.71 -3.60
N ASP A 247 2.38 18.89 -3.55
CA ASP A 247 1.75 20.11 -3.05
C ASP A 247 1.80 20.17 -1.51
N GLU A 248 1.48 21.33 -0.95
CA GLU A 248 1.57 21.60 0.49
C GLU A 248 0.78 20.61 1.36
N GLU A 249 -0.45 20.26 0.96
CA GLU A 249 -1.31 19.30 1.67
C GLU A 249 -0.67 17.91 1.74
N ASP A 250 -0.02 17.49 0.66
CA ASP A 250 0.69 16.22 0.58
C ASP A 250 1.98 16.23 1.42
N VAL A 251 2.70 17.36 1.43
CA VAL A 251 3.88 17.57 2.28
C VAL A 251 3.51 17.53 3.76
N GLU A 252 2.39 18.15 4.13
CA GLU A 252 1.83 18.13 5.49
C GLU A 252 1.61 16.69 5.97
N ALA A 253 1.01 15.83 5.13
CA ALA A 253 0.76 14.42 5.46
C ALA A 253 2.03 13.57 5.60
N LEU A 254 3.16 13.99 5.04
CA LEU A 254 4.43 13.25 5.06
C LEU A 254 5.39 13.72 6.16
N LEU A 255 5.04 14.80 6.87
CA LEU A 255 5.97 15.52 7.75
C LEU A 255 6.45 14.67 8.93
N GLU A 256 5.54 14.08 9.70
CA GLU A 256 5.89 13.26 10.88
C GLU A 256 6.72 12.03 10.48
N ALA A 257 6.36 11.37 9.37
CA ALA A 257 7.10 10.24 8.81
C ALA A 257 8.51 10.65 8.33
N THR A 258 8.66 11.84 7.77
CA THR A 258 9.96 12.38 7.35
C THR A 258 10.91 12.48 8.53
N PHE A 259 10.46 13.08 9.63
CA PHE A 259 11.28 13.23 10.83
C PHE A 259 11.59 11.88 11.50
N PHE A 260 10.65 10.93 11.44
CA PHE A 260 10.92 9.54 11.80
C PHE A 260 12.05 8.93 10.96
N ILE A 261 12.00 9.04 9.62
CA ILE A 261 13.02 8.50 8.72
C ILE A 261 14.40 9.08 9.07
N VAL A 262 14.48 10.41 9.23
CA VAL A 262 15.73 11.10 9.59
C VAL A 262 16.27 10.55 10.91
N LYS A 263 15.45 10.58 11.98
CA LYS A 263 15.87 10.15 13.32
C LYS A 263 16.28 8.67 13.35
N ARG A 264 15.51 7.80 12.70
CA ARG A 264 15.72 6.35 12.74
C ARG A 264 16.94 5.90 11.95
N TYR A 265 17.14 6.47 10.76
CA TYR A 265 18.12 5.93 9.82
C TYR A 265 19.41 6.74 9.73
N TRP A 266 19.49 7.96 10.26
CA TRP A 266 20.66 8.84 10.09
C TRP A 266 22.02 8.16 10.31
N SER A 267 22.17 7.42 11.42
CA SER A 267 23.43 6.75 11.78
C SER A 267 23.81 5.59 10.84
N LEU A 268 22.87 5.13 10.01
CA LEU A 268 23.04 4.01 9.08
C LEU A 268 23.27 4.48 7.63
N LEU A 269 23.35 5.79 7.39
CA LEU A 269 23.45 6.36 6.05
C LEU A 269 24.89 6.59 5.62
N LYS A 270 25.11 6.49 4.30
CA LYS A 270 26.35 6.94 3.68
C LYS A 270 26.33 8.46 3.49
N PRO A 271 27.50 9.11 3.32
CA PRO A 271 27.60 10.56 3.20
C PRO A 271 26.70 11.18 2.12
N ALA A 272 26.57 10.54 0.96
CA ALA A 272 25.70 11.03 -0.12
C ALA A 272 24.22 11.12 0.31
N ALA A 273 23.72 10.10 1.01
CA ALA A 273 22.33 10.09 1.50
C ALA A 273 22.11 11.06 2.67
N MET A 274 23.13 11.28 3.52
CA MET A 274 23.09 12.33 4.55
C MET A 274 22.96 13.72 3.91
N THR A 275 23.70 14.00 2.83
CA THR A 275 23.56 15.24 2.06
C THR A 275 22.14 15.38 1.50
N THR A 276 21.58 14.31 0.91
CA THR A 276 20.19 14.32 0.41
C THR A 276 19.19 14.67 1.51
N ILE A 277 19.33 14.12 2.72
CA ILE A 277 18.46 14.49 3.85
C ILE A 277 18.63 15.96 4.22
N LYS A 278 19.87 16.46 4.27
CA LYS A 278 20.12 17.85 4.63
C LYS A 278 19.51 18.82 3.62
N GLU A 279 19.65 18.52 2.34
CA GLU A 279 19.01 19.28 1.25
C GLU A 279 17.48 19.16 1.32
N MET A 280 16.94 17.97 1.56
CA MET A 280 15.50 17.74 1.71
C MET A 280 14.91 18.60 2.84
N LEU A 281 15.51 18.59 4.03
CA LEU A 281 15.06 19.39 5.17
C LEU A 281 15.24 20.89 4.94
N SER A 282 16.32 21.30 4.27
CA SER A 282 16.54 22.71 3.93
C SER A 282 15.46 23.21 2.95
N ASN A 283 15.19 22.45 1.89
CA ASN A 283 14.12 22.75 0.93
C ASN A 283 12.74 22.80 1.61
N LEU A 284 12.48 21.90 2.56
CA LEU A 284 11.23 21.88 3.33
C LEU A 284 11.06 23.17 4.15
N LEU A 285 12.12 23.64 4.82
CA LEU A 285 12.08 24.88 5.59
C LEU A 285 12.03 26.13 4.71
N GLU A 286 12.57 26.10 3.49
CA GLU A 286 12.51 27.22 2.56
C GLU A 286 11.15 27.38 1.88
N LYS A 287 10.50 26.25 1.53
CA LYS A 287 9.25 26.26 0.75
C LYS A 287 7.99 26.16 1.61
N SER A 288 8.06 25.45 2.73
CA SER A 288 6.88 25.05 3.51
C SER A 288 7.06 25.36 5.00
N GLU A 289 7.75 26.46 5.30
CA GLU A 289 8.04 26.90 6.68
C GLU A 289 6.77 26.97 7.55
N HIS A 290 5.67 27.51 7.01
CA HIS A 290 4.39 27.64 7.72
C HIS A 290 3.80 26.29 8.13
N ILE A 291 3.94 25.26 7.27
CA ILE A 291 3.47 23.90 7.56
C ILE A 291 4.32 23.30 8.68
N VAL A 292 5.63 23.49 8.61
CA VAL A 292 6.55 23.03 9.67
C VAL A 292 6.22 23.73 10.99
N GLN A 293 6.01 25.04 11.00
CA GLN A 293 5.62 25.80 12.19
C GLN A 293 4.28 25.31 12.76
N LYS A 294 3.27 25.07 11.91
CA LYS A 294 1.95 24.56 12.32
C LYS A 294 2.05 23.21 13.05
N HIS A 295 2.95 22.33 12.63
CA HIS A 295 3.08 20.98 13.18
C HIS A 295 4.30 20.76 14.06
N ILE A 296 5.09 21.80 14.35
CA ILE A 296 6.40 21.69 15.01
C ILE A 296 6.34 20.94 16.33
N THR A 297 5.24 21.08 17.07
CA THR A 297 5.04 20.43 18.38
C THR A 297 4.98 18.91 18.27
N LYS A 298 4.51 18.37 17.14
CA LYS A 298 4.45 16.93 16.87
C LYS A 298 5.79 16.35 16.40
N LEU A 299 6.71 17.19 15.95
CA LEU A 299 7.95 16.74 15.33
C LEU A 299 9.02 16.44 16.40
N PRO A 300 9.71 15.28 16.32
CA PRO A 300 10.78 14.98 17.25
C PRO A 300 11.95 15.97 17.07
N SER A 301 12.63 16.31 18.18
CA SER A 301 13.90 17.05 18.14
C SER A 301 14.95 16.25 17.39
N LEU A 302 15.81 16.94 16.63
CA LEU A 302 16.98 16.40 15.93
C LEU A 302 18.31 16.75 16.64
N SER A 303 18.25 17.23 17.88
CA SER A 303 19.40 17.77 18.65
C SER A 303 20.59 16.82 18.80
N TYR A 304 20.37 15.50 18.80
CA TYR A 304 21.42 14.48 18.88
C TYR A 304 22.20 14.31 17.55
N ILE A 305 21.76 14.96 16.46
CA ILE A 305 22.44 14.91 15.16
C ILE A 305 23.24 16.18 14.93
N GLU A 306 24.54 16.14 15.23
CA GLU A 306 25.43 17.31 15.12
C GLU A 306 25.46 17.92 13.70
N ALA A 307 25.42 17.08 12.66
CA ALA A 307 25.45 17.52 11.26
C ALA A 307 24.21 18.34 10.82
N LEU A 308 23.12 18.26 11.61
CA LEU A 308 21.85 18.97 11.38
C LEU A 308 21.63 20.11 12.40
N ARG A 309 22.65 20.51 13.16
CA ARG A 309 22.54 21.56 14.20
C ARG A 309 21.98 22.88 13.67
N ASP A 310 22.36 23.26 12.45
CA ASP A 310 21.87 24.46 11.76
C ASP A 310 20.37 24.40 11.46
N ILE A 311 19.86 23.22 11.11
CA ILE A 311 18.44 22.97 10.86
C ILE A 311 17.69 22.91 12.19
N GLU A 312 18.21 22.17 13.18
CA GLU A 312 17.61 22.07 14.51
C GLU A 312 17.50 23.44 15.19
N ALA A 313 18.49 24.32 15.03
CA ALA A 313 18.41 25.68 15.59
C ALA A 313 17.21 26.48 15.06
N LYS A 314 16.86 26.31 13.77
CA LYS A 314 15.67 26.93 13.18
C LYS A 314 14.39 26.28 13.71
N LEU A 315 14.36 24.95 13.80
CA LEU A 315 13.22 24.21 14.32
C LEU A 315 12.93 24.56 15.79
N GLU A 316 13.97 24.68 16.60
CA GLU A 316 13.85 25.07 18.01
C GLU A 316 13.29 26.49 18.16
N ALA A 317 13.66 27.41 17.27
CA ALA A 317 13.10 28.77 17.27
C ALA A 317 11.59 28.80 17.00
N PHE A 318 11.04 27.77 16.35
CA PHE A 318 9.60 27.63 16.12
C PHE A 318 8.86 26.94 17.26
N ARG A 319 9.56 26.24 18.18
CA ARG A 319 8.91 25.48 19.24
C ARG A 319 8.37 26.44 20.31
N PRO A 320 7.04 26.49 20.52
CA PRO A 320 6.50 27.24 21.65
C PRO A 320 6.83 26.53 22.96
N PRO A 321 6.94 27.26 24.08
CA PRO A 321 6.91 26.63 25.39
C PRO A 321 5.54 25.97 25.60
N LEU A 322 5.53 24.67 25.88
CA LEU A 322 4.30 23.90 26.12
C LEU A 322 4.15 23.59 27.60
N ALA A 323 2.91 23.65 28.08
CA ALA A 323 2.59 23.10 29.39
C ALA A 323 2.66 21.56 29.36
N LEU A 324 2.60 20.93 30.53
CA LEU A 324 2.64 19.47 30.63
C LEU A 324 1.44 18.85 29.92
N GLU A 325 0.25 19.41 30.14
CA GLU A 325 -1.02 18.99 29.58
C GLU A 325 -0.98 19.00 28.04
N ASP A 326 -0.57 20.13 27.44
CA ASP A 326 -0.43 20.27 25.98
C ASP A 326 0.57 19.24 25.41
N THR A 327 1.66 18.98 26.13
CA THR A 327 2.69 18.03 25.71
C THR A 327 2.16 16.60 25.71
N LEU A 328 1.42 16.20 26.75
CA LEU A 328 0.79 14.87 26.84
C LEU A 328 -0.30 14.69 25.77
N GLU A 329 -1.06 15.74 25.44
CA GLU A 329 -2.03 15.69 24.35
C GLU A 329 -1.34 15.50 22.99
N VAL A 330 -0.24 16.21 22.74
CA VAL A 330 0.58 16.03 21.54
C VAL A 330 1.11 14.59 21.45
N PHE A 331 1.61 14.01 22.54
CA PHE A 331 2.04 12.62 22.57
C PHE A 331 0.89 11.65 22.26
N SER A 332 -0.31 11.89 22.81
CA SER A 332 -1.50 11.09 22.54
C SER A 332 -1.80 11.04 21.03
N ARG A 333 -1.73 12.20 20.35
CA ARG A 333 -1.92 12.28 18.90
C ARG A 333 -0.82 11.55 18.12
N ARG A 334 0.45 11.70 18.52
CA ARG A 334 1.59 11.01 17.86
C ARG A 334 1.54 9.48 18.02
N ILE A 335 1.07 8.98 19.17
CA ILE A 335 0.89 7.55 19.44
C ILE A 335 -0.25 6.97 18.59
N GLY A 336 -1.26 7.77 18.29
CA GLY A 336 -2.38 7.42 17.42
C GLY A 336 -2.08 7.47 15.91
N HIS A 337 -0.84 7.74 15.50
CA HIS A 337 -0.48 7.89 14.10
C HIS A 337 -0.58 6.54 13.33
N ASP A 338 -0.88 6.59 12.03
CA ASP A 338 -1.02 5.39 11.18
C ASP A 338 0.30 4.63 10.99
N TYR A 339 1.38 5.33 10.67
CA TYR A 339 2.73 4.75 10.53
C TYR A 339 3.33 4.29 11.86
N SER A 340 3.60 2.98 11.96
CA SER A 340 4.21 2.35 13.15
C SER A 340 5.56 2.94 13.54
N GLY A 341 6.35 3.44 12.57
CA GLY A 341 7.62 4.11 12.83
C GLY A 341 7.47 5.41 13.62
N VAL A 342 6.48 6.22 13.29
CA VAL A 342 6.17 7.48 13.99
C VAL A 342 5.70 7.16 15.42
N VAL A 343 4.82 6.17 15.56
CA VAL A 343 4.33 5.69 16.86
C VAL A 343 5.48 5.21 17.74
N HIS A 344 6.35 4.34 17.22
CA HIS A 344 7.54 3.88 17.94
C HIS A 344 8.40 5.05 18.41
N GLN A 345 8.62 6.05 17.54
CA GLN A 345 9.42 7.21 17.90
C GLN A 345 8.75 8.07 18.98
N ALA A 346 7.43 8.24 18.93
CA ALA A 346 6.67 8.95 19.94
C ALA A 346 6.82 8.30 21.32
N LEU A 347 6.76 6.97 21.38
CA LEU A 347 6.91 6.21 22.63
C LEU A 347 8.34 6.28 23.19
N VAL A 348 9.35 6.22 22.31
CA VAL A 348 10.76 6.41 22.70
C VAL A 348 11.00 7.79 23.30
N ASP A 349 10.30 8.81 22.79
CA ASP A 349 10.37 10.18 23.32
C ASP A 349 9.54 10.36 24.60
N LEU A 350 8.39 9.68 24.70
CA LEU A 350 7.46 9.78 25.83
C LEU A 350 8.00 9.16 27.12
N ALA A 351 8.59 7.97 27.06
CA ALA A 351 9.10 7.27 28.24
C ALA A 351 10.08 8.12 29.09
N PRO A 352 11.13 8.75 28.54
CA PRO A 352 12.01 9.63 29.32
C PRO A 352 11.31 10.92 29.78
N TYR A 353 10.34 11.43 29.00
CA TYR A 353 9.55 12.59 29.39
C TYR A 353 8.69 12.31 30.63
N LEU A 354 7.97 11.18 30.66
CA LEU A 354 7.17 10.76 31.82
C LEU A 354 8.06 10.53 33.05
N ARG A 355 9.23 9.90 32.89
CA ARG A 355 10.20 9.72 33.99
C ARG A 355 10.66 11.04 34.61
N SER A 356 10.87 12.05 33.76
CA SER A 356 11.37 13.36 34.22
C SER A 356 10.29 14.21 34.90
N ASN A 357 9.01 13.93 34.64
CA ASN A 357 7.88 14.74 35.10
C ASN A 357 6.96 14.02 36.12
N GLN A 358 7.46 13.01 36.84
CA GLN A 358 6.68 12.18 37.77
C GLN A 358 5.90 12.98 38.83
N SER A 359 6.51 14.01 39.43
CA SER A 359 5.86 14.83 40.47
C SER A 359 4.70 15.65 39.92
N ALA A 360 4.83 16.15 38.68
CA ALA A 360 3.79 16.93 38.03
C ALA A 360 2.62 16.02 37.59
N LEU A 361 2.92 14.82 37.08
CA LEU A 361 1.91 13.80 36.76
C LEU A 361 1.07 13.42 37.99
N TYR A 362 1.72 13.18 39.13
CA TYR A 362 1.03 12.89 40.39
C TYR A 362 0.10 14.03 40.82
N THR A 363 0.57 15.27 40.67
CA THR A 363 -0.22 16.47 40.99
C THR A 363 -1.46 16.59 40.08
N LEU A 364 -1.30 16.32 38.78
CA LEU A 364 -2.41 16.33 37.82
C LEU A 364 -3.46 15.26 38.14
N ALA A 365 -3.03 14.04 38.45
CA ALA A 365 -3.92 12.92 38.73
C ALA A 365 -4.77 13.11 40.01
N ILE A 366 -4.25 13.83 41.01
CA ILE A 366 -4.92 14.03 42.32
C ILE A 366 -5.71 15.34 42.38
N SER A 367 -5.52 16.22 41.41
CA SER A 367 -6.21 17.51 41.33
C SER A 367 -7.74 17.33 41.43
N GLN A 368 -8.43 18.34 41.98
CA GLN A 368 -9.90 18.27 42.18
C GLN A 368 -10.70 18.20 40.87
N ARG A 369 -10.07 18.56 39.75
CA ARG A 369 -10.57 18.40 38.38
C ARG A 369 -9.43 17.81 37.56
N PRO A 370 -9.21 16.48 37.58
CA PRO A 370 -8.19 15.87 36.76
C PRO A 370 -8.51 16.20 35.30
N ASP A 371 -7.56 16.82 34.62
CA ASP A 371 -7.69 17.10 33.19
C ASP A 371 -7.81 15.77 32.43
N GLY A 372 -8.70 15.70 31.44
CA GLY A 372 -8.96 14.49 30.67
C GLY A 372 -7.75 14.02 29.88
N VAL A 373 -6.70 14.83 29.78
CA VAL A 373 -5.45 14.55 29.06
C VAL A 373 -4.78 13.25 29.51
N ILE A 374 -4.72 12.95 30.81
CA ILE A 374 -4.13 11.69 31.29
C ILE A 374 -4.98 10.50 30.82
N ALA A 375 -6.31 10.62 30.85
CA ALA A 375 -7.22 9.61 30.34
C ALA A 375 -7.02 9.39 28.84
N THR A 376 -6.90 10.47 28.07
CA THR A 376 -6.64 10.45 26.63
C THR A 376 -5.31 9.77 26.30
N LEU A 377 -4.26 10.08 27.05
CA LEU A 377 -2.94 9.44 26.86
C LEU A 377 -3.00 7.96 27.22
N LEU A 378 -3.63 7.60 28.33
CA LEU A 378 -3.80 6.20 28.73
C LEU A 378 -4.59 5.43 27.67
N ARG A 379 -5.68 6.02 27.16
CA ARG A 379 -6.47 5.44 26.06
C ARG A 379 -5.62 5.19 24.82
N ALA A 380 -4.87 6.20 24.37
CA ALA A 380 -3.98 6.09 23.22
C ALA A 380 -2.91 4.99 23.41
N LEU A 381 -2.33 4.87 24.61
CA LEU A 381 -1.36 3.82 24.95
C LEU A 381 -1.99 2.42 24.92
N LEU A 382 -3.19 2.26 25.47
CA LEU A 382 -3.91 0.98 25.48
C LEU A 382 -4.35 0.58 24.07
N ASP A 383 -4.91 1.50 23.28
CA ASP A 383 -5.23 1.28 21.86
C ASP A 383 -3.99 0.86 21.07
N CYS A 384 -2.89 1.56 21.26
CA CYS A 384 -1.62 1.28 20.61
C CYS A 384 -1.08 -0.11 21.01
N ALA A 385 -1.11 -0.45 22.29
CA ALA A 385 -0.69 -1.75 22.78
C ALA A 385 -1.53 -2.88 22.17
N CYS A 386 -2.86 -2.70 22.08
CA CYS A 386 -3.77 -3.65 21.43
C CYS A 386 -3.47 -3.79 19.92
N LYS A 387 -3.35 -2.66 19.20
CA LYS A 387 -3.09 -2.62 17.74
C LYS A 387 -1.82 -3.37 17.35
N TYR A 388 -0.76 -3.27 18.16
CA TYR A 388 0.55 -3.85 17.84
C TYR A 388 0.86 -5.16 18.57
N ASN A 389 -0.07 -5.69 19.37
CA ASN A 389 0.12 -6.91 20.13
C ASN A 389 0.46 -8.10 19.22
N GLY A 390 1.61 -8.75 19.46
CA GLY A 390 2.08 -9.87 18.66
C GLY A 390 2.64 -9.50 17.27
N VAL A 391 2.60 -8.23 16.88
CA VAL A 391 3.14 -7.74 15.59
C VAL A 391 4.44 -6.96 15.80
N HIS A 392 4.44 -5.97 16.69
CA HIS A 392 5.61 -5.14 17.00
C HIS A 392 5.87 -5.13 18.50
N ILE A 393 6.59 -6.15 18.98
CA ILE A 393 6.83 -6.37 20.41
C ILE A 393 7.49 -5.17 21.11
N ASP A 394 8.37 -4.44 20.41
CA ASP A 394 9.02 -3.26 20.96
C ASP A 394 8.05 -2.10 21.23
N ILE A 395 7.06 -1.90 20.34
CA ILE A 395 6.01 -0.88 20.51
C ILE A 395 5.16 -1.26 21.72
N THR A 396 4.68 -2.51 21.79
CA THR A 396 3.88 -2.99 22.93
C THR A 396 4.65 -2.87 24.25
N ARG A 397 5.94 -3.22 24.27
CA ARG A 397 6.80 -3.07 25.45
C ARG A 397 6.89 -1.61 25.91
N LEU A 398 7.11 -0.68 24.98
CA LEU A 398 7.18 0.75 25.30
C LEU A 398 5.84 1.32 25.77
N CYS A 399 4.71 0.87 25.20
CA CYS A 399 3.38 1.25 25.68
C CYS A 399 3.21 0.85 27.15
N VAL A 400 3.50 -0.42 27.49
CA VAL A 400 3.38 -0.93 28.86
C VAL A 400 4.34 -0.21 29.81
N GLU A 401 5.56 0.10 29.36
CA GLU A 401 6.51 0.92 30.11
C GLU A 401 5.93 2.32 30.42
N CYS A 402 5.32 2.98 29.43
CA CYS A 402 4.69 4.30 29.62
C CYS A 402 3.48 4.23 30.54
N VAL A 403 2.64 3.19 30.43
CA VAL A 403 1.51 2.95 31.36
C VAL A 403 2.02 2.76 32.79
N GLY A 404 3.10 1.98 32.97
CA GLY A 404 3.73 1.80 34.28
C GLY A 404 4.29 3.11 34.86
N LEU A 405 4.78 4.02 34.01
CA LEU A 405 5.26 5.34 34.42
C LEU A 405 4.14 6.33 34.74
N ILE A 406 2.95 6.18 34.15
CA ILE A 406 1.76 6.95 34.55
C ILE A 406 1.30 6.49 35.94
N GLY A 407 1.37 5.19 36.20
CA GLY A 407 1.01 4.61 37.49
C GLY A 407 -0.49 4.34 37.64
N CYS A 408 -0.91 4.03 38.87
CA CYS A 408 -2.30 3.70 39.18
C CYS A 408 -3.14 4.97 39.33
N LEU A 409 -4.17 5.11 38.49
CA LEU A 409 -5.12 6.21 38.51
C LEU A 409 -6.38 5.79 39.29
N ASP A 410 -7.01 6.74 39.98
CA ASP A 410 -8.30 6.51 40.65
C ASP A 410 -9.41 6.40 39.61
N ALA A 411 -9.92 5.18 39.39
CA ALA A 411 -10.96 4.90 38.41
C ALA A 411 -12.28 5.63 38.70
N ASN A 412 -12.51 6.09 39.94
CA ASN A 412 -13.69 6.91 40.26
C ASN A 412 -13.56 8.36 39.80
N ARG A 413 -12.37 8.78 39.35
CA ARG A 413 -12.04 10.16 38.98
C ARG A 413 -11.62 10.30 37.53
N ILE A 414 -10.99 9.28 36.97
CA ILE A 414 -10.44 9.29 35.62
C ILE A 414 -11.00 8.10 34.86
N GLU A 415 -11.87 8.40 33.88
CA GLU A 415 -12.43 7.41 32.96
C GLU A 415 -11.81 7.58 31.57
N ALA A 416 -11.17 6.52 31.08
CA ALA A 416 -10.61 6.47 29.72
C ALA A 416 -11.58 5.74 28.79
N VAL A 417 -12.78 6.31 28.59
CA VAL A 417 -13.85 5.70 27.80
C VAL A 417 -13.41 5.56 26.34
N ARG A 418 -13.60 4.36 25.78
CA ARG A 418 -13.44 4.11 24.35
C ARG A 418 -14.79 4.32 23.67
N GLU A 419 -14.91 5.29 22.78
CA GLU A 419 -16.08 5.40 21.92
C GLU A 419 -16.08 4.23 20.93
N GLN A 420 -16.91 3.22 21.18
CA GLN A 420 -17.08 2.10 20.26
C GLN A 420 -18.16 2.45 19.25
N ARG A 421 -17.75 2.90 18.06
CA ARG A 421 -18.67 3.04 16.95
C ARG A 421 -19.11 1.66 16.50
N SER A 422 -20.41 1.43 16.47
CA SER A 422 -21.01 0.18 16.00
C SER A 422 -22.05 0.49 14.94
N ILE A 423 -22.13 -0.35 13.91
CA ILE A 423 -23.23 -0.35 12.97
C ILE A 423 -24.21 -1.47 13.31
N VAL A 424 -25.50 -1.21 13.17
CA VAL A 424 -26.56 -2.22 13.36
C VAL A 424 -27.06 -2.63 11.97
N VAL A 425 -27.09 -3.95 11.73
CA VAL A 425 -27.68 -4.56 10.53
C VAL A 425 -29.03 -5.14 10.94
N LEU A 426 -30.11 -4.56 10.45
CA LEU A 426 -31.51 -4.85 10.78
C LEU A 426 -32.15 -5.81 9.77
N GLU A 427 -31.92 -5.58 8.48
CA GLU A 427 -32.58 -6.29 7.38
C GLU A 427 -31.71 -7.39 6.75
N ASN A 428 -30.62 -7.75 7.43
CA ASN A 428 -29.71 -8.83 7.02
C ASN A 428 -29.16 -8.68 5.59
N PHE A 429 -28.95 -7.44 5.13
CA PHE A 429 -28.58 -7.08 3.77
C PHE A 429 -29.63 -7.47 2.71
N GLU A 430 -30.91 -7.50 3.07
CA GLU A 430 -32.01 -7.65 2.11
C GLU A 430 -32.18 -6.39 1.25
N VAL A 431 -31.85 -5.21 1.80
CA VAL A 431 -31.95 -3.91 1.12
C VAL A 431 -30.56 -3.38 0.78
N MET A 432 -30.39 -2.87 -0.45
CA MET A 432 -29.13 -2.31 -0.93
C MET A 432 -28.65 -1.10 -0.11
N GLU A 433 -29.58 -0.31 0.42
CA GLU A 433 -29.26 0.86 1.24
C GLU A 433 -28.48 0.47 2.51
N GLU A 434 -28.94 -0.57 3.21
CA GLU A 434 -28.26 -1.10 4.40
C GLU A 434 -26.87 -1.64 4.05
N ALA A 435 -26.75 -2.38 2.92
CA ALA A 435 -25.46 -2.86 2.44
C ALA A 435 -24.49 -1.70 2.14
N THR A 436 -25.00 -0.60 1.57
CA THR A 436 -24.23 0.61 1.29
C THR A 436 -23.76 1.29 2.58
N ASP A 437 -24.65 1.44 3.57
CA ASP A 437 -24.30 2.03 4.87
C ASP A 437 -23.26 1.20 5.62
N PHE A 438 -23.38 -0.13 5.57
CA PHE A 438 -22.40 -1.05 6.11
C PHE A 438 -21.04 -0.93 5.42
N VAL A 439 -21.02 -0.82 4.10
CA VAL A 439 -19.78 -0.64 3.35
C VAL A 439 -19.12 0.71 3.65
N LEU A 440 -19.87 1.80 3.73
CA LEU A 440 -19.31 3.11 4.10
C LEU A 440 -18.71 3.10 5.50
N PHE A 441 -19.38 2.47 6.46
CA PHE A 441 -18.86 2.27 7.80
C PHE A 441 -17.59 1.41 7.83
N LEU A 442 -17.60 0.28 7.11
CA LEU A 442 -16.46 -0.63 6.99
C LEU A 442 -15.25 0.05 6.33
N LEU A 443 -15.48 0.90 5.31
CA LEU A 443 -14.43 1.69 4.67
C LEU A 443 -13.76 2.63 5.69
N GLN A 444 -14.57 3.37 6.44
CA GLN A 444 -14.10 4.37 7.40
C GLN A 444 -13.38 3.75 8.60
N GLU A 445 -13.98 2.75 9.24
CA GLU A 445 -13.53 2.27 10.56
C GLU A 445 -12.51 1.13 10.46
N VAL A 446 -12.44 0.43 9.31
CA VAL A 446 -11.59 -0.77 9.16
C VAL A 446 -10.64 -0.68 7.97
N LEU A 447 -11.17 -0.55 6.74
CA LEU A 447 -10.35 -0.72 5.54
C LEU A 447 -9.35 0.42 5.32
N VAL A 448 -9.76 1.69 5.50
CA VAL A 448 -8.85 2.84 5.36
C VAL A 448 -7.75 2.84 6.44
N PRO A 449 -8.06 2.68 7.74
CA PRO A 449 -7.03 2.55 8.76
C PRO A 449 -6.06 1.37 8.52
N SER A 450 -6.58 0.22 8.09
CA SER A 450 -5.76 -0.95 7.72
C SER A 450 -4.84 -0.65 6.53
N PHE A 451 -5.34 0.07 5.53
CA PHE A 451 -4.59 0.46 4.33
C PHE A 451 -3.45 1.45 4.61
N LEU A 452 -3.70 2.45 5.46
CA LEU A 452 -2.72 3.48 5.82
C LEU A 452 -1.64 2.97 6.77
N SER A 453 -1.99 2.05 7.68
CA SER A 453 -1.07 1.57 8.72
C SER A 453 -0.17 0.41 8.28
N THR A 454 -0.53 -0.31 7.21
CA THR A 454 0.26 -1.44 6.73
C THR A 454 1.39 -1.01 5.79
N THR A 455 2.58 -1.59 6.00
CA THR A 455 3.69 -1.56 5.03
C THR A 455 3.79 -2.87 4.23
N ASP A 456 2.91 -3.85 4.47
CA ASP A 456 2.81 -5.06 3.64
C ASP A 456 2.08 -4.72 2.35
N MET A 457 2.84 -4.58 1.28
CA MET A 457 2.29 -4.09 0.03
C MET A 457 1.42 -5.13 -0.68
N ARG A 458 1.57 -6.42 -0.38
CA ARG A 458 0.61 -7.44 -0.86
C ARG A 458 -0.74 -7.20 -0.21
N LEU A 459 -0.76 -6.97 1.10
CA LEU A 459 -1.99 -6.61 1.81
C LEU A 459 -2.59 -5.30 1.26
N GLN A 460 -1.79 -4.26 1.00
CA GLN A 460 -2.28 -3.04 0.35
C GLN A 460 -2.95 -3.32 -1.00
N GLY A 461 -2.39 -4.20 -1.83
CA GLY A 461 -3.01 -4.59 -3.11
C GLY A 461 -4.38 -5.25 -2.95
N PHE A 462 -4.55 -6.14 -1.96
CA PHE A 462 -5.85 -6.76 -1.67
C PHE A 462 -6.86 -5.76 -1.08
N LEU A 463 -6.42 -4.84 -0.22
CA LEU A 463 -7.26 -3.76 0.30
C LEU A 463 -7.71 -2.82 -0.83
N SER A 464 -6.82 -2.44 -1.75
CA SER A 464 -7.16 -1.64 -2.93
C SER A 464 -8.18 -2.33 -3.82
N TYR A 465 -8.03 -3.63 -4.07
CA TYR A 465 -9.01 -4.41 -4.80
C TYR A 465 -10.38 -4.40 -4.10
N ALA A 466 -10.42 -4.68 -2.80
CA ALA A 466 -11.69 -4.73 -2.09
C ALA A 466 -12.38 -3.37 -2.02
N MET A 467 -11.65 -2.28 -1.72
CA MET A 467 -12.20 -0.93 -1.75
C MET A 467 -12.77 -0.60 -3.13
N GLN A 468 -12.06 -0.91 -4.22
CA GLN A 468 -12.57 -0.73 -5.58
C GLN A 468 -13.88 -1.47 -5.83
N GLU A 469 -13.92 -2.77 -5.52
CA GLU A 469 -15.09 -3.61 -5.77
C GLU A 469 -16.30 -3.17 -4.94
N LEU A 470 -16.08 -2.80 -3.67
CA LEU A 470 -17.13 -2.32 -2.79
C LEU A 470 -17.73 -1.00 -3.27
N LEU A 471 -16.89 -0.05 -3.75
CA LEU A 471 -17.35 1.22 -4.31
C LEU A 471 -18.18 1.03 -5.59
N GLU A 472 -17.79 0.07 -6.43
CA GLU A 472 -18.52 -0.26 -7.65
C GLU A 472 -19.87 -0.88 -7.33
N ARG A 473 -19.84 -1.92 -6.49
CA ARG A 473 -21.00 -2.75 -6.16
C ARG A 473 -22.06 -2.00 -5.35
N CYS A 474 -21.66 -1.03 -4.53
CA CYS A 474 -22.60 -0.16 -3.79
C CYS A 474 -22.99 1.12 -4.56
N GLU A 475 -22.77 1.15 -5.87
CA GLU A 475 -23.15 2.26 -6.77
C GLU A 475 -22.54 3.62 -6.43
N ILE A 476 -21.50 3.68 -5.57
CA ILE A 476 -20.84 4.93 -5.16
C ILE A 476 -20.14 5.56 -6.37
N ARG A 477 -19.49 4.74 -7.22
CA ARG A 477 -18.89 5.20 -8.48
C ARG A 477 -19.93 5.84 -9.39
N SER A 478 -21.06 5.16 -9.58
CA SER A 478 -22.17 5.64 -10.41
C SER A 478 -22.78 6.93 -9.87
N ALA A 479 -22.99 7.03 -8.55
CA ALA A 479 -23.51 8.23 -7.90
C ALA A 479 -22.57 9.44 -8.07
N CYS A 480 -21.26 9.24 -7.90
CA CYS A 480 -20.27 10.31 -8.13
C CYS A 480 -20.26 10.78 -9.60
N ASN A 481 -20.34 9.84 -10.55
CA ASN A 481 -20.37 10.15 -11.98
C ASN A 481 -21.67 10.87 -12.39
N ALA A 482 -22.83 10.43 -11.88
CA ALA A 482 -24.12 11.06 -12.13
C ALA A 482 -24.14 12.50 -11.61
N HIS A 483 -23.62 12.73 -10.40
CA HIS A 483 -23.49 14.08 -9.84
C HIS A 483 -22.55 14.96 -10.68
N ALA A 484 -21.39 14.43 -11.12
CA ALA A 484 -20.47 15.17 -11.99
C ALA A 484 -21.09 15.55 -13.35
N ALA A 485 -22.03 14.74 -13.85
CA ALA A 485 -22.79 15.01 -15.07
C ALA A 485 -24.01 15.94 -14.86
N GLY A 486 -24.26 16.42 -13.65
CA GLY A 486 -25.41 17.28 -13.33
C GLY A 486 -26.75 16.55 -13.31
N MET A 487 -26.75 15.23 -13.17
CA MET A 487 -27.96 14.40 -13.11
C MET A 487 -28.43 14.23 -11.66
N SER A 488 -29.74 14.23 -11.42
CA SER A 488 -30.33 14.10 -10.08
C SER A 488 -30.38 12.66 -9.52
N GLY A 489 -29.96 11.66 -10.30
CA GLY A 489 -29.95 10.25 -9.88
C GLY A 489 -28.80 9.95 -8.89
N GLY A 490 -29.07 9.15 -7.85
CA GLY A 490 -28.06 8.76 -6.85
C GLY A 490 -27.72 9.85 -5.83
N SER A 491 -28.55 10.89 -5.69
CA SER A 491 -28.30 12.03 -4.80
C SER A 491 -28.14 11.64 -3.33
N ASP A 492 -28.85 10.61 -2.87
CA ASP A 492 -28.76 10.12 -1.49
C ASP A 492 -27.46 9.35 -1.24
N ILE A 493 -27.05 8.45 -2.14
CA ILE A 493 -25.75 7.75 -2.06
C ILE A 493 -24.60 8.76 -2.13
N TYR A 494 -24.70 9.76 -3.02
CA TYR A 494 -23.71 10.83 -3.10
C TYR A 494 -23.65 11.66 -1.80
N ARG A 495 -24.79 11.94 -1.17
CA ARG A 495 -24.84 12.63 0.13
C ARG A 495 -24.15 11.81 1.22
N LYS A 496 -24.39 10.50 1.26
CA LYS A 496 -23.73 9.56 2.19
C LYS A 496 -22.21 9.51 1.94
N TRP A 497 -21.79 9.46 0.68
CA TRP A 497 -20.38 9.59 0.31
C TRP A 497 -19.78 10.90 0.85
N MET A 498 -20.43 12.05 0.61
CA MET A 498 -19.95 13.35 1.08
C MET A 498 -19.94 13.50 2.61
N ALA A 499 -20.73 12.70 3.33
CA ALA A 499 -20.72 12.67 4.79
C ALA A 499 -19.50 11.93 5.37
N LEU A 500 -18.79 11.13 4.56
CA LEU A 500 -17.53 10.54 4.99
C LEU A 500 -16.49 11.64 5.28
N PRO A 501 -15.65 11.45 6.32
CA PRO A 501 -14.54 12.35 6.60
C PRO A 501 -13.66 12.56 5.36
N GLU A 502 -13.17 13.78 5.19
CA GLU A 502 -12.39 14.17 4.02
C GLU A 502 -11.18 13.26 3.80
N TYR A 503 -10.43 12.94 4.86
CA TYR A 503 -9.27 12.04 4.77
C TYR A 503 -9.64 10.63 4.25
N VAL A 504 -10.82 10.11 4.61
CA VAL A 504 -11.30 8.80 4.12
C VAL A 504 -11.59 8.91 2.62
N ARG A 505 -12.32 9.96 2.21
CA ARG A 505 -12.62 10.20 0.80
C ARG A 505 -11.36 10.37 -0.04
N GLU A 506 -10.35 11.07 0.46
CA GLU A 506 -9.07 11.25 -0.25
C GLU A 506 -8.33 9.93 -0.50
N VAL A 507 -8.35 9.02 0.47
CA VAL A 507 -7.73 7.69 0.34
C VAL A 507 -8.51 6.80 -0.62
N VAL A 508 -9.84 6.88 -0.59
CA VAL A 508 -10.73 5.95 -1.31
C VAL A 508 -11.05 6.41 -2.74
N ALA A 509 -11.08 7.72 -3.00
CA ALA A 509 -11.40 8.30 -4.30
C ALA A 509 -10.57 7.76 -5.49
N PRO A 510 -9.24 7.48 -5.36
CA PRO A 510 -8.46 6.84 -6.41
C PRO A 510 -9.03 5.50 -6.89
N PHE A 511 -9.72 4.77 -6.01
CA PHE A 511 -10.27 3.45 -6.33
C PHE A 511 -11.61 3.51 -7.08
N LEU A 512 -12.22 4.70 -7.22
CA LEU A 512 -13.39 4.92 -8.08
C LEU A 512 -13.07 4.77 -9.57
N ASN A 513 -11.79 4.81 -9.97
CA ASN A 513 -11.39 4.71 -11.38
C ASN A 513 -10.30 3.65 -11.61
N SER A 514 -9.87 2.96 -10.57
CA SER A 514 -8.85 1.92 -10.67
C SER A 514 -9.38 0.64 -11.35
N ARG A 515 -8.45 -0.23 -11.73
CA ARG A 515 -8.72 -1.53 -12.38
C ARG A 515 -7.87 -2.65 -11.77
N TYR A 516 -7.88 -2.76 -10.44
CA TYR A 516 -7.27 -3.88 -9.73
C TYR A 516 -7.95 -5.19 -10.13
N MET A 517 -7.14 -6.19 -10.44
CA MET A 517 -7.57 -7.53 -10.79
C MET A 517 -6.85 -8.52 -9.90
N VAL A 518 -7.60 -9.45 -9.32
CA VAL A 518 -7.07 -10.53 -8.49
C VAL A 518 -7.44 -11.86 -9.15
N ALA A 519 -6.48 -12.78 -9.24
CA ALA A 519 -6.73 -14.11 -9.79
C ALA A 519 -7.89 -14.81 -9.05
N PRO A 520 -8.71 -15.62 -9.72
CA PRO A 520 -9.82 -16.35 -9.08
C PRO A 520 -9.35 -17.15 -7.85
N MET A 521 -10.12 -17.09 -6.77
CA MET A 521 -9.86 -17.90 -5.59
C MET A 521 -10.55 -19.24 -5.74
N ASN A 522 -9.75 -20.32 -5.80
CA ASN A 522 -10.30 -21.66 -5.73
C ASN A 522 -10.94 -21.87 -4.34
N PRO A 523 -12.18 -22.38 -4.28
CA PRO A 523 -12.83 -22.68 -3.01
C PRO A 523 -12.06 -23.82 -2.32
N GLN A 524 -11.67 -23.59 -1.07
CA GLN A 524 -11.17 -24.65 -0.18
C GLN A 524 -12.32 -25.08 0.71
N ALA A 525 -12.67 -26.37 0.67
CA ALA A 525 -13.64 -26.93 1.60
C ALA A 525 -13.11 -26.81 3.04
N VAL A 526 -13.95 -26.32 3.94
CA VAL A 526 -13.65 -26.25 5.37
C VAL A 526 -14.40 -27.37 6.07
N GLU A 527 -13.66 -28.23 6.76
CA GLU A 527 -14.23 -29.33 7.55
C GLU A 527 -14.52 -28.83 8.98
N TYR A 528 -15.71 -29.13 9.50
CA TYR A 528 -16.10 -28.86 10.88
C TYR A 528 -15.79 -30.08 11.77
N PRO A 529 -15.40 -29.88 13.05
CA PRO A 529 -15.14 -28.59 13.69
C PRO A 529 -13.86 -27.94 13.17
N ILE A 530 -13.90 -26.62 12.98
CA ILE A 530 -12.74 -25.82 12.54
C ILE A 530 -11.75 -25.70 13.70
N PHE A 531 -12.27 -25.47 14.90
CA PHE A 531 -11.53 -25.40 16.14
C PHE A 531 -11.07 -26.80 16.53
N HIS A 532 -9.80 -26.88 16.92
CA HIS A 532 -9.23 -28.03 17.59
C HIS A 532 -8.05 -27.57 18.46
N PRO A 533 -7.68 -28.33 19.49
CA PRO A 533 -6.51 -28.01 20.31
C PRO A 533 -5.26 -27.80 19.47
N GLY A 534 -4.46 -26.79 19.84
CA GLY A 534 -3.24 -26.40 19.12
C GLY A 534 -3.45 -25.55 17.86
N ARG A 535 -4.69 -25.28 17.43
CA ARG A 535 -4.96 -24.34 16.34
C ARG A 535 -4.83 -22.90 16.84
N LEU A 536 -4.00 -22.10 16.19
CA LEU A 536 -3.85 -20.67 16.49
C LEU A 536 -5.15 -19.90 16.19
N TYR A 537 -5.49 -18.94 17.06
CA TYR A 537 -6.68 -18.10 16.93
C TYR A 537 -6.82 -17.48 15.54
N GLY A 538 -5.76 -16.84 15.05
CA GLY A 538 -5.79 -16.19 13.73
C GLY A 538 -6.02 -17.15 12.56
N ASN A 539 -5.62 -18.42 12.67
CA ASN A 539 -5.82 -19.42 11.61
C ASN A 539 -7.23 -20.04 11.66
N TRP A 540 -7.82 -20.11 12.85
CA TRP A 540 -9.22 -20.47 13.02
C TRP A 540 -10.14 -19.36 12.51
N LEU A 541 -9.95 -18.12 12.98
CA LEU A 541 -10.85 -17.02 12.64
C LEU A 541 -10.88 -16.78 11.12
N ARG A 542 -9.72 -16.78 10.46
CA ARG A 542 -9.66 -16.65 9.00
C ARG A 542 -10.40 -17.75 8.27
N ALA A 543 -10.22 -19.01 8.70
CA ALA A 543 -10.90 -20.13 8.05
C ALA A 543 -12.41 -20.05 8.25
N PHE A 544 -12.86 -19.71 9.46
CA PHE A 544 -14.27 -19.62 9.79
C PHE A 544 -14.94 -18.44 9.07
N VAL A 545 -14.35 -17.25 9.12
CA VAL A 545 -14.87 -16.07 8.45
C VAL A 545 -14.90 -16.23 6.93
N VAL A 546 -13.86 -16.79 6.32
CA VAL A 546 -13.86 -17.07 4.87
C VAL A 546 -14.94 -18.07 4.49
N GLU A 547 -15.23 -19.05 5.35
CA GLU A 547 -16.33 -19.98 5.13
C GLU A 547 -17.70 -19.29 5.25
N LEU A 548 -17.90 -18.44 6.26
CA LEU A 548 -19.15 -17.70 6.45
C LEU A 548 -19.42 -16.70 5.31
N LEU A 549 -18.39 -16.02 4.80
CA LEU A 549 -18.49 -15.09 3.66
C LEU A 549 -18.99 -15.76 2.37
N ARG A 550 -18.83 -17.08 2.23
CA ARG A 550 -19.36 -17.83 1.08
C ARG A 550 -20.82 -18.22 1.24
N LYS A 551 -21.38 -18.07 2.45
CA LYS A 551 -22.76 -18.44 2.80
C LYS A 551 -23.65 -17.20 2.84
N GLY A 552 -23.57 -16.37 1.81
CA GLY A 552 -24.43 -15.19 1.69
C GLY A 552 -25.90 -15.59 1.52
N GLN A 553 -26.75 -14.92 2.29
CA GLN A 553 -28.17 -15.25 2.43
C GLN A 553 -29.05 -14.44 1.47
N HIS A 554 -28.56 -13.27 1.06
CA HIS A 554 -29.23 -12.34 0.15
C HIS A 554 -28.25 -11.90 -0.96
N PRO A 555 -28.74 -11.57 -2.17
CA PRO A 555 -27.88 -11.16 -3.28
C PRO A 555 -26.96 -9.98 -2.97
N HIS A 556 -27.42 -8.99 -2.19
CA HIS A 556 -26.60 -7.84 -1.81
C HIS A 556 -25.46 -8.23 -0.85
N ALA A 557 -25.68 -9.23 0.02
CA ALA A 557 -24.62 -9.78 0.87
C ALA A 557 -23.55 -10.49 0.03
N ASP A 558 -23.94 -11.38 -0.88
CA ASP A 558 -23.02 -12.08 -1.80
C ASP A 558 -22.13 -11.08 -2.56
N MET A 559 -22.75 -9.97 -2.97
CA MET A 559 -22.10 -8.90 -3.69
C MET A 559 -20.99 -8.22 -2.85
N ILE A 560 -21.22 -7.91 -1.58
CA ILE A 560 -20.20 -7.26 -0.73
C ILE A 560 -19.21 -8.24 -0.09
N PHE A 561 -19.56 -9.52 0.07
CA PHE A 561 -18.72 -10.52 0.75
C PHE A 561 -17.58 -11.07 -0.10
N GLU A 562 -17.78 -11.25 -1.40
CA GLU A 562 -16.72 -11.78 -2.28
C GLU A 562 -15.40 -10.98 -2.23
N PRO A 563 -15.41 -9.63 -2.32
CA PRO A 563 -14.16 -8.87 -2.23
C PRO A 563 -13.52 -8.95 -0.83
N LEU A 564 -14.33 -9.03 0.23
CA LEU A 564 -13.85 -9.12 1.62
C LEU A 564 -13.17 -10.48 1.90
N ALA A 565 -13.65 -11.56 1.31
CA ALA A 565 -13.06 -12.89 1.45
C ALA A 565 -11.60 -12.94 0.98
N ARG A 566 -11.23 -12.09 0.00
CA ARG A 566 -9.86 -12.01 -0.51
C ARG A 566 -8.88 -11.40 0.49
N ILE A 567 -9.31 -10.36 1.20
CA ILE A 567 -8.48 -9.65 2.19
C ILE A 567 -8.12 -10.59 3.35
N ILE A 568 -9.13 -11.29 3.88
CA ILE A 568 -9.02 -12.07 5.12
C ILE A 568 -8.11 -13.28 4.95
N ARG A 569 -8.13 -13.91 3.77
CA ARG A 569 -7.27 -15.08 3.49
C ARG A 569 -5.78 -14.76 3.64
N VAL A 570 -5.38 -13.52 3.35
CA VAL A 570 -3.96 -13.19 3.21
C VAL A 570 -3.35 -12.91 4.56
N LYS A 571 -3.80 -11.88 5.30
CA LYS A 571 -3.26 -11.55 6.62
C LYS A 571 -4.15 -10.74 7.55
N ASP A 572 -5.19 -10.05 7.07
CA ASP A 572 -5.92 -9.10 7.91
C ASP A 572 -6.86 -9.80 8.90
N LEU A 573 -6.43 -9.83 10.17
CA LEU A 573 -7.23 -10.35 11.26
C LEU A 573 -8.27 -9.33 11.74
N SER A 574 -7.97 -8.03 11.63
CA SER A 574 -8.85 -6.97 12.13
C SER A 574 -10.17 -6.90 11.34
N THR A 575 -10.09 -7.01 10.01
CA THR A 575 -11.28 -7.15 9.16
C THR A 575 -12.07 -8.42 9.49
N ALA A 576 -11.40 -9.52 9.80
CA ALA A 576 -12.07 -10.77 10.16
C ALA A 576 -12.79 -10.67 11.52
N GLU A 577 -12.15 -10.08 12.53
CA GLU A 577 -12.72 -9.83 13.85
C GLU A 577 -13.93 -8.92 13.78
N PHE A 578 -13.86 -7.84 12.98
CA PHE A 578 -14.98 -6.92 12.78
C PHE A 578 -16.18 -7.61 12.11
N LEU A 579 -15.95 -8.38 11.04
CA LEU A 579 -17.02 -9.01 10.28
C LEU A 579 -17.66 -10.21 10.98
N PHE A 580 -16.90 -10.91 11.83
CA PHE A 580 -17.33 -12.16 12.46
C PHE A 580 -18.73 -12.14 13.10
N PRO A 581 -19.07 -11.20 14.02
CA PRO A 581 -20.40 -11.19 14.64
C PRO A 581 -21.53 -11.02 13.62
N TYR A 582 -21.35 -10.15 12.64
CA TYR A 582 -22.33 -9.92 11.58
C TYR A 582 -22.52 -11.15 10.69
N LEU A 583 -21.43 -11.84 10.35
CA LEU A 583 -21.48 -13.03 9.50
C LEU A 583 -22.12 -14.23 10.20
N VAL A 584 -21.82 -14.44 11.48
CA VAL A 584 -22.46 -15.50 12.27
C VAL A 584 -23.97 -15.27 12.31
N LEU A 585 -24.40 -14.05 12.67
CA LEU A 585 -25.83 -13.70 12.69
C LEU A 585 -26.46 -13.82 11.31
N HIS A 586 -25.77 -13.36 10.27
CA HIS A 586 -26.24 -13.44 8.89
C HIS A 586 -26.63 -14.86 8.52
N VAL A 587 -25.73 -15.83 8.75
CA VAL A 587 -25.95 -17.23 8.40
C VAL A 587 -26.99 -17.90 9.31
N LEU A 588 -27.01 -17.59 10.60
CA LEU A 588 -27.97 -18.17 11.54
C LEU A 588 -29.41 -17.72 11.29
N LEU A 589 -29.61 -16.43 11.00
CA LEU A 589 -30.93 -15.84 10.74
C LEU A 589 -31.37 -16.03 9.29
N GLY A 590 -30.44 -16.29 8.37
CA GLY A 590 -30.70 -16.32 6.96
C GLY A 590 -31.55 -17.51 6.47
N PRO A 591 -32.30 -17.32 5.37
CA PRO A 591 -33.19 -18.34 4.81
C PRO A 591 -32.48 -19.38 3.92
N ARG A 592 -31.27 -19.11 3.41
CA ARG A 592 -30.57 -20.00 2.48
C ARG A 592 -29.81 -21.13 3.18
N SER A 593 -29.44 -20.94 4.45
CA SER A 593 -28.69 -21.94 5.20
C SER A 593 -29.57 -23.05 5.73
N SER A 594 -29.11 -24.28 5.52
CA SER A 594 -29.75 -25.48 6.04
C SER A 594 -29.61 -25.57 7.57
N GLN A 595 -30.51 -26.31 8.21
CA GLN A 595 -30.43 -26.54 9.67
C GLN A 595 -29.09 -27.18 10.06
N ALA A 596 -28.58 -28.12 9.24
CA ALA A 596 -27.30 -28.78 9.50
C ALA A 596 -26.13 -27.78 9.53
N GLU A 597 -26.13 -26.76 8.67
CA GLU A 597 -25.08 -25.72 8.67
C GLU A 597 -25.20 -24.81 9.90
N LYS A 598 -26.44 -24.47 10.31
CA LYS A 598 -26.68 -23.70 11.52
C LYS A 598 -26.20 -24.47 12.76
N ASP A 599 -26.48 -25.77 12.82
CA ASP A 599 -26.03 -26.66 13.89
C ASP A 599 -24.50 -26.81 13.90
N GLN A 600 -23.83 -26.82 12.74
CA GLN A 600 -22.37 -26.81 12.65
C GLN A 600 -21.75 -25.54 13.21
N ILE A 601 -22.30 -24.37 12.86
CA ILE A 601 -21.83 -23.06 13.34
C ILE A 601 -22.05 -22.93 14.85
N LEU A 602 -23.24 -23.27 15.34
CA LEU A 602 -23.52 -23.27 16.78
C LEU A 602 -22.66 -24.31 17.51
N GLY A 603 -22.48 -25.50 16.93
CA GLY A 603 -21.63 -26.55 17.45
C GLY A 603 -20.18 -26.11 17.60
N GLU A 604 -19.64 -25.39 16.62
CA GLU A 604 -18.30 -24.80 16.62
C GLU A 604 -18.12 -23.82 17.79
N LEU A 605 -19.03 -22.86 17.95
CA LEU A 605 -19.00 -21.87 19.05
C LEU A 605 -19.14 -22.56 20.41
N MET A 606 -20.09 -23.49 20.53
CA MET A 606 -20.29 -24.26 21.76
C MET A 606 -19.09 -25.17 22.07
N HIS A 607 -18.39 -25.67 21.06
CA HIS A 607 -17.20 -26.48 21.24
C HIS A 607 -16.08 -25.67 21.91
N ILE A 608 -15.87 -24.43 21.47
CA ILE A 608 -14.94 -23.47 22.08
C ILE A 608 -15.32 -23.19 23.53
N LEU A 609 -16.58 -22.78 23.77
CA LEU A 609 -17.05 -22.39 25.11
C LEU A 609 -17.00 -23.54 26.13
N ARG A 610 -17.10 -24.78 25.68
CA ARG A 610 -17.02 -25.98 26.53
C ARG A 610 -15.61 -26.53 26.68
N TYR A 611 -14.65 -26.05 25.88
CA TYR A 611 -13.31 -26.58 25.89
C TYR A 611 -12.56 -26.11 27.14
N GLN A 612 -12.03 -27.06 27.90
CA GLN A 612 -11.21 -26.79 29.08
C GLN A 612 -9.74 -26.96 28.73
N LEU A 613 -8.95 -25.92 28.98
CA LEU A 613 -7.50 -25.98 28.82
C LEU A 613 -6.88 -26.91 29.85
N SER A 614 -5.82 -27.61 29.44
CA SER A 614 -4.96 -28.34 30.37
C SER A 614 -4.34 -27.36 31.38
N PRO A 615 -4.17 -27.74 32.67
CA PRO A 615 -3.45 -26.92 33.64
C PRO A 615 -2.01 -26.58 33.18
N ASP A 616 -1.39 -27.49 32.44
CA ASP A 616 -0.04 -27.36 31.88
C ASP A 616 -0.01 -26.64 30.52
N ALA A 617 -1.12 -26.06 30.07
CA ALA A 617 -1.19 -25.32 28.81
C ALA A 617 -0.20 -24.16 28.80
N SER A 618 0.44 -23.97 27.65
CA SER A 618 1.38 -22.87 27.43
C SER A 618 0.70 -21.51 27.56
N TYR A 619 1.50 -20.47 27.81
CA TYR A 619 0.99 -19.09 27.85
C TYR A 619 0.26 -18.70 26.55
N GLN A 620 0.81 -19.11 25.40
CA GLN A 620 0.21 -18.84 24.10
C GLN A 620 -1.17 -19.49 23.95
N GLU A 621 -1.33 -20.74 24.38
CA GLU A 621 -2.63 -21.43 24.34
C GLU A 621 -3.65 -20.78 25.26
N LYS A 622 -3.23 -20.28 26.43
CA LYS A 622 -4.09 -19.54 27.35
C LYS A 622 -4.56 -18.21 26.74
N GLU A 623 -3.66 -17.47 26.10
CA GLU A 623 -3.99 -16.21 25.42
C GLU A 623 -4.89 -16.44 24.20
N ASP A 624 -4.61 -17.46 23.38
CA ASP A 624 -5.48 -17.79 22.25
C ASP A 624 -6.88 -18.22 22.72
N MET A 625 -6.98 -19.00 23.80
CA MET A 625 -8.28 -19.37 24.39
C MET A 625 -9.11 -18.17 24.84
N LYS A 626 -8.49 -17.18 25.48
CA LYS A 626 -9.19 -15.93 25.85
C LYS A 626 -9.79 -15.25 24.62
N ARG A 627 -9.04 -15.19 23.51
CA ARG A 627 -9.50 -14.59 22.25
C ARG A 627 -10.63 -15.40 21.60
N PHE A 628 -10.51 -16.73 21.61
CA PHE A 628 -11.57 -17.63 21.15
C PHE A 628 -12.88 -17.38 21.91
N CYS A 629 -12.84 -17.36 23.25
CA CYS A 629 -14.02 -17.12 24.08
C CYS A 629 -14.59 -15.72 23.88
N HIS A 630 -13.75 -14.68 23.90
CA HIS A 630 -14.17 -13.29 23.71
C HIS A 630 -14.97 -13.10 22.41
N VAL A 631 -14.49 -13.65 21.30
CA VAL A 631 -15.17 -13.53 20.01
C VAL A 631 -16.40 -14.45 19.89
N SER A 632 -16.42 -15.57 20.63
CA SER A 632 -17.57 -16.50 20.64
C SER A 632 -18.74 -16.03 21.49
N LEU A 633 -18.51 -15.12 22.46
CA LEU A 633 -19.51 -14.59 23.39
C LEU A 633 -20.33 -13.42 22.83
N ILE A 634 -20.43 -13.29 21.50
CA ILE A 634 -21.17 -12.28 20.71
C ILE A 634 -22.03 -11.32 21.57
N GLY A 635 -21.48 -10.16 21.91
CA GLY A 635 -22.27 -8.98 22.29
C GLY A 635 -22.50 -8.68 23.78
N ASP A 636 -21.78 -9.27 24.73
CA ASP A 636 -21.91 -8.86 26.15
C ASP A 636 -20.58 -8.34 26.72
N GLU A 637 -20.47 -7.01 26.84
CA GLU A 637 -19.36 -6.34 27.56
C GLU A 637 -19.48 -6.46 29.09
N HIS A 638 -20.43 -7.26 29.61
CA HIS A 638 -20.67 -7.45 31.04
C HIS A 638 -20.51 -8.87 31.58
N ALA A 639 -19.96 -9.81 30.80
CA ALA A 639 -19.60 -11.11 31.35
C ALA A 639 -18.25 -11.01 32.09
N ASP A 640 -18.29 -10.62 33.38
CA ASP A 640 -17.22 -10.93 34.32
C ASP A 640 -16.89 -12.43 34.19
N MET A 641 -15.66 -12.72 33.75
CA MET A 641 -15.13 -14.08 33.74
C MET A 641 -15.10 -14.56 35.21
N PRO A 642 -15.77 -15.67 35.56
CA PRO A 642 -15.57 -16.26 36.88
C PRO A 642 -14.14 -16.78 36.97
N ASP A 643 -13.45 -16.37 38.04
CA ASP A 643 -12.10 -16.79 38.43
C ASP A 643 -11.88 -18.32 38.42
#